data_AF-A0A3P6BDA0-F1
#
_entry.id   AF-A0A3P6BDA0-F1
#
_cell.length_a   1.000
_cell.length_b   1.000
_cell.length_c   1.000
_cell.angle_alpha   90.00
_cell.angle_beta   90.00
_cell.angle_gamma   90.00
#
_symmetry.space_group_name_H-M   'P 1'
#
loop_
_entity.id
_entity.type
_entity.pdbx_description
1 polymer ?
#
loop_
_entity_poly.entity_id
_entity_poly.type
_entity_poly.pdbx_seq_one_letter_code
_entity_poly.pdbx_strand_id
1 'polypeptide(L)'
;MMELLRPSLEEAFVIQNQLVALDYIGTRGAPWYARDILQKELLPHVGVGEFCETKKAYYFGYIIHRLLLCALGRRPEDDRDHYGNKRLDLAGPLLGGLFRMLFRKLTRDVRSYVQKCVDNGKEVNLQFAIKAKTITSGLKYSLATGNWGQANAAGTRAGVSQVLNRLTYASTLSHLRRLNSPIGREGKLGEPRQLHNSQWGMMCPAETPEGQACGLVKNLALMVYITVGSAAYPILEFLEEWGTENFEEISPSVIPKATKIFVNGMWVGVHRDPDMLVKTLRRLRRRVDVNTEVSVVRDIRLKELRIYTDYGRCSRPLFIVDNQRLLIKKKDIYALQERESAEEDGWHHLVAKGFIEYIDTQEEETTMISMTINDLVQARLRPDEAYSDTYTHCEIHPSLILGVCASIIPFPDHNQSPRNTYQSAMGKQAMGIYVTNYQFRMDTLAYVLYYPQKPLVTTRAMEHLHFRQLPAGINAIVAISCYSGYNQEDSVIMNQSSIDRGFFRSLFFGLTEMRRKMGALVKEHFGRPDRAVTMCFWCRVCGHGSYEKLDDDGLAPPVRIKFRLFDQSDAYRVHVCESCGLIAIANLKKNSFECRGCKNKTDIVQVHIPYACKLLFQELMSMAIAPRMLTKDLKSAKGRKSGASSLVFS
;
A
#
# COMPACT_ATOMS: atom_id res chain seq x y z
N MET A 1 36.29 21.50 25.71
CA MET A 1 36.28 20.08 25.26
C MET A 1 37.31 19.28 26.02
N MET A 2 38.60 19.64 25.99
CA MET A 2 39.63 18.93 26.77
C MET A 2 39.39 18.99 28.29
N GLU A 3 38.90 20.11 28.82
CA GLU A 3 38.54 20.21 30.24
C GLU A 3 37.38 19.29 30.63
N LEU A 4 36.36 19.12 29.76
CA LEU A 4 35.25 18.21 30.00
C LEU A 4 35.68 16.74 30.00
N LEU A 5 36.75 16.40 29.27
CA LEU A 5 37.32 15.05 29.24
C LEU A 5 38.25 14.78 30.43
N ARG A 6 38.79 15.82 31.08
CA ARG A 6 39.78 15.67 32.15
C ARG A 6 39.30 14.78 33.30
N PRO A 7 38.07 14.93 33.85
CA PRO A 7 37.61 14.07 34.95
C PRO A 7 37.59 12.58 34.57
N SER A 8 37.16 12.25 33.36
CA SER A 8 37.15 10.87 32.86
C SER A 8 38.56 10.30 32.66
N LEU A 9 39.53 11.16 32.29
CA LEU A 9 40.93 10.75 32.17
C LEU A 9 41.58 10.55 33.55
N GLU A 10 41.25 11.39 34.53
CA GLU A 10 41.71 11.25 35.93
C GLU A 10 41.18 9.95 36.55
N GLU A 11 39.91 9.59 36.28
CA GLU A 11 39.34 8.31 36.72
C GLU A 11 40.05 7.10 36.10
N ALA A 12 40.39 7.18 34.80
CA ALA A 12 41.06 6.12 34.09
C ALA A 12 42.55 5.95 34.46
N PHE A 13 43.15 6.94 35.14
CA PHE A 13 44.60 6.98 35.41
C PHE A 13 45.13 5.77 36.20
N VAL A 14 44.27 5.12 36.99
CA VAL A 14 44.61 3.93 37.79
C VAL A 14 45.01 2.73 36.92
N ILE A 15 44.54 2.66 35.67
CA ILE A 15 44.77 1.53 34.76
C ILE A 15 45.59 2.01 33.55
N GLN A 16 46.89 1.66 33.53
CA GLN A 16 47.79 2.05 32.43
C GLN A 16 48.11 0.91 31.46
N ASN A 17 47.89 -0.35 31.87
CA ASN A 17 48.20 -1.54 31.09
C ASN A 17 46.94 -2.16 30.46
N GLN A 18 47.02 -2.53 29.17
CA GLN A 18 45.90 -3.15 28.44
C GLN A 18 45.42 -4.45 29.09
N LEU A 19 46.33 -5.30 29.59
CA LEU A 19 45.96 -6.54 30.27
C LEU A 19 45.14 -6.30 31.53
N VAL A 20 45.49 -5.26 32.31
CA VAL A 20 44.76 -4.87 33.52
C VAL A 20 43.39 -4.28 33.15
N ALA A 21 43.30 -3.54 32.04
CA ALA A 21 42.03 -3.04 31.53
C ALA A 21 41.11 -4.19 31.06
N LEU A 22 41.66 -5.20 30.40
CA LEU A 22 40.91 -6.39 29.98
C LEU A 22 40.43 -7.19 31.19
N ASP A 23 41.26 -7.34 32.23
CA ASP A 23 40.86 -7.97 33.49
C ASP A 23 39.76 -7.16 34.20
N TYR A 24 39.85 -5.83 34.21
CA TYR A 24 38.80 -4.96 34.75
C TYR A 24 37.45 -5.09 34.01
N ILE A 25 37.46 -5.24 32.68
CA ILE A 25 36.25 -5.55 31.91
C ILE A 25 35.79 -6.98 32.22
N GLY A 26 36.74 -7.91 32.32
CA GLY A 26 36.54 -9.32 32.59
C GLY A 26 35.87 -9.60 33.94
N THR A 27 36.27 -8.90 35.00
CA THR A 27 35.67 -8.99 36.34
C THR A 27 34.24 -8.48 36.39
N ARG A 28 33.87 -7.53 35.53
CA ARG A 28 32.49 -7.05 35.35
C ARG A 28 31.65 -7.92 34.41
N GLY A 29 32.30 -8.83 33.70
CA GLY A 29 31.70 -9.78 32.77
C GLY A 29 32.29 -11.18 32.98
N ALA A 30 32.83 -11.77 31.91
CA ALA A 30 33.58 -13.02 31.98
C ALA A 30 35.03 -12.79 31.52
N PRO A 31 36.05 -13.15 32.33
CA PRO A 31 37.45 -12.74 32.11
C PRO A 31 38.07 -13.26 30.81
N TRP A 32 37.77 -14.50 30.43
CA TRP A 32 38.27 -15.13 29.20
C TRP A 32 37.60 -14.62 27.91
N TYR A 33 36.62 -13.70 28.04
CA TYR A 33 35.75 -13.29 26.94
C TYR A 33 35.85 -11.80 26.59
N ALA A 34 36.60 -10.99 27.37
CA ALA A 34 36.66 -9.53 27.18
C ALA A 34 37.18 -9.14 25.79
N ARG A 35 38.23 -9.81 25.30
CA ARG A 35 38.78 -9.55 23.96
C ARG A 35 37.79 -9.92 22.86
N ASP A 36 37.11 -11.05 23.03
CA ASP A 36 36.07 -11.52 22.09
C ASP A 36 34.88 -10.55 22.04
N ILE A 37 34.47 -9.99 23.18
CA ILE A 37 33.42 -8.96 23.26
C ILE A 37 33.85 -7.70 22.48
N LEU A 38 35.07 -7.21 22.71
CA LEU A 38 35.58 -6.02 22.00
C LEU A 38 35.70 -6.26 20.48
N GLN A 39 36.02 -7.49 20.08
CA GLN A 39 36.16 -7.83 18.67
C GLN A 39 34.81 -8.08 17.98
N LYS A 40 33.87 -8.77 18.63
CA LYS A 40 32.61 -9.21 17.99
C LYS A 40 31.40 -8.36 18.34
N GLU A 41 31.26 -7.94 19.59
CA GLU A 41 30.06 -7.27 20.10
C GLU A 41 30.18 -5.74 20.08
N LEU A 42 31.36 -5.18 20.34
CA LEU A 42 31.58 -3.74 20.25
C LEU A 42 31.62 -3.30 18.78
N LEU A 43 30.66 -2.46 18.36
CA LEU A 43 30.59 -1.85 17.03
C LEU A 43 30.75 -2.86 15.88
N PRO A 44 29.87 -3.87 15.75
CA PRO A 44 30.02 -4.96 14.79
C PRO A 44 29.97 -4.50 13.33
N HIS A 45 29.31 -3.38 13.06
CA HIS A 45 29.18 -2.81 11.72
C HIS A 45 30.49 -2.25 11.17
N VAL A 46 31.47 -1.89 12.02
CA VAL A 46 32.78 -1.38 11.59
C VAL A 46 33.71 -2.52 11.17
N GLY A 47 33.59 -3.67 11.84
CA GLY A 47 34.37 -4.88 11.53
C GLY A 47 34.40 -5.87 12.68
N VAL A 48 34.39 -7.16 12.33
CA VAL A 48 34.47 -8.31 13.28
C VAL A 48 35.81 -9.05 13.12
N GLY A 49 36.60 -8.68 12.11
CA GLY A 49 37.89 -9.31 11.82
C GLY A 49 38.96 -8.99 12.87
N GLU A 50 40.05 -9.76 12.83
CA GLU A 50 41.28 -9.45 13.56
C GLU A 50 41.87 -8.14 13.01
N PHE A 51 42.56 -7.36 13.85
CA PHE A 51 43.18 -6.05 13.50
C PHE A 51 42.22 -4.88 13.18
N CYS A 52 40.92 -5.00 13.42
CA CYS A 52 39.96 -3.89 13.24
C CYS A 52 39.89 -2.90 14.44
N GLU A 53 40.72 -3.08 15.46
CA GLU A 53 40.66 -2.33 16.73
C GLU A 53 40.89 -0.83 16.51
N THR A 54 41.84 -0.46 15.65
CA THR A 54 42.16 0.95 15.34
C THR A 54 40.96 1.69 14.74
N LYS A 55 40.27 1.06 13.77
CA LYS A 55 39.06 1.64 13.14
C LYS A 55 37.94 1.84 14.16
N LYS A 56 37.75 0.87 15.06
CA LYS A 56 36.77 0.98 16.16
C LYS A 56 37.14 2.09 17.13
N ALA A 57 38.43 2.26 17.45
CA ALA A 57 38.90 3.34 18.33
C ALA A 57 38.62 4.72 17.73
N TYR A 58 38.89 4.93 16.44
CA TYR A 58 38.53 6.17 15.73
C TYR A 58 37.03 6.44 15.76
N TYR A 59 36.21 5.42 15.46
CA TYR A 59 34.76 5.55 15.48
C TYR A 59 34.23 5.85 16.88
N PHE A 60 34.77 5.22 17.91
CA PHE A 60 34.42 5.50 19.30
C PHE A 60 34.81 6.93 19.71
N GLY A 61 35.99 7.40 19.29
CA GLY A 61 36.41 8.80 19.44
C GLY A 61 35.44 9.77 18.75
N TYR A 62 34.93 9.41 17.57
CA TYR A 62 33.90 10.18 16.86
C TYR A 62 32.56 10.25 17.62
N ILE A 63 32.13 9.14 18.24
CA ILE A 63 30.92 9.13 19.11
C ILE A 63 31.09 10.09 20.29
N ILE A 64 32.22 10.01 21.01
CA ILE A 64 32.53 10.92 22.13
C ILE A 64 32.58 12.37 21.64
N HIS A 65 33.23 12.61 20.49
CA HIS A 65 33.29 13.94 19.90
C HIS A 65 31.89 14.52 19.64
N ARG A 66 30.97 13.72 19.08
CA ARG A 66 29.57 14.15 18.87
C ARG A 66 28.86 14.43 20.19
N LEU A 67 29.04 13.58 21.20
CA LEU A 67 28.45 13.81 22.52
C LEU A 67 28.93 15.12 23.13
N LEU A 68 30.24 15.41 23.03
CA LEU A 68 30.82 16.66 23.54
C LEU A 68 30.35 17.89 22.76
N LEU A 69 30.09 17.78 21.46
CA LEU A 69 29.52 18.88 20.67
C LEU A 69 28.11 19.23 21.14
N CYS A 70 27.29 18.23 21.48
CA CYS A 70 25.96 18.46 22.05
C CYS A 70 26.05 19.04 23.47
N ALA A 71 26.90 18.47 24.33
CA ALA A 71 27.09 18.95 25.70
C ALA A 71 27.59 20.41 25.76
N LEU A 72 28.40 20.84 24.78
CA LEU A 72 28.86 22.22 24.64
C LEU A 72 27.86 23.13 23.91
N GLY A 73 26.71 22.64 23.47
CA GLY A 73 25.72 23.39 22.70
C GLY A 73 26.16 23.80 21.29
N ARG A 74 27.25 23.23 20.76
CA ARG A 74 27.74 23.52 19.39
C ARG A 74 26.88 22.87 18.31
N ARG A 75 26.17 21.81 18.68
CA ARG A 75 25.24 21.04 17.85
C ARG A 75 23.93 20.84 18.63
N PRO A 76 22.76 20.96 17.99
CA PRO A 76 21.50 20.58 18.62
C PRO A 76 21.40 19.06 18.83
N GLU A 77 20.50 18.65 19.71
CA GLU A 77 20.13 17.25 19.90
C GLU A 77 19.50 16.68 18.61
N ASP A 78 19.75 15.40 18.35
CA ASP A 78 19.22 14.74 17.16
C ASP A 78 17.72 14.43 17.33
N ASP A 79 16.91 14.79 16.33
CA ASP A 79 15.48 14.51 16.34
C ASP A 79 15.19 13.01 16.12
N ARG A 80 14.52 12.41 17.11
CA ARG A 80 14.10 11.00 17.09
C ARG A 80 12.98 10.73 16.10
N ASP A 81 12.16 11.74 15.79
CA ASP A 81 10.98 11.59 14.97
C ASP A 81 11.20 11.84 13.48
N HIS A 82 12.32 12.47 13.12
CA HIS A 82 12.79 12.63 11.77
C HIS A 82 12.78 11.30 10.98
N TYR A 83 12.07 11.27 9.86
CA TYR A 83 11.94 10.05 9.04
C TYR A 83 13.25 9.64 8.36
N GLY A 84 14.20 10.56 8.19
CA GLY A 84 15.55 10.23 7.74
C GLY A 84 16.28 9.26 8.68
N ASN A 85 15.92 9.25 9.97
CA ASN A 85 16.51 8.36 10.97
C ASN A 85 15.72 7.04 11.12
N LYS A 86 14.61 6.89 10.39
CA LYS A 86 13.75 5.71 10.43
C LYS A 86 13.96 4.87 9.15
N ARG A 87 13.67 3.58 9.26
CA ARG A 87 13.68 2.62 8.14
C ARG A 87 12.40 1.81 8.17
N LEU A 88 11.93 1.42 6.99
CA LEU A 88 10.73 0.63 6.79
C LEU A 88 11.10 -0.82 6.50
N ASP A 89 10.76 -1.70 7.43
CA ASP A 89 10.86 -3.15 7.23
C ASP A 89 9.72 -3.63 6.32
N LEU A 90 10.05 -3.91 5.06
CA LEU A 90 9.13 -4.52 4.09
C LEU A 90 9.02 -6.05 4.29
N ALA A 91 8.16 -6.69 3.48
CA ALA A 91 7.99 -8.14 3.49
C ALA A 91 9.30 -8.90 3.29
N GLY A 92 10.22 -8.42 2.45
CA GLY A 92 11.51 -9.06 2.19
C GLY A 92 12.37 -9.24 3.45
N PRO A 93 12.83 -8.15 4.10
CA PRO A 93 13.59 -8.22 5.34
C PRO A 93 12.88 -9.01 6.46
N LEU A 94 11.56 -8.83 6.61
CA LEU A 94 10.76 -9.54 7.62
C LEU A 94 10.73 -11.05 7.39
N LEU A 95 10.51 -11.48 6.14
CA LEU A 95 10.54 -12.89 5.77
C LEU A 95 11.96 -13.46 5.85
N GLY A 96 12.99 -12.70 5.47
CA GLY A 96 14.39 -13.10 5.58
C GLY A 96 14.80 -13.35 7.04
N GLY A 97 14.41 -12.46 7.96
CA GLY A 97 14.63 -12.63 9.39
C GLY A 97 13.93 -13.88 9.96
N LEU A 98 12.67 -14.09 9.58
CA LEU A 98 11.89 -15.26 9.99
C LEU A 98 12.49 -16.56 9.44
N PHE A 99 12.85 -16.57 8.15
CA PHE A 99 13.48 -17.72 7.51
C PHE A 99 14.81 -18.05 8.16
N ARG A 100 15.67 -17.05 8.43
CA ARG A 100 16.96 -17.25 9.12
C ARG A 100 16.77 -17.88 10.50
N MET A 101 15.76 -17.46 11.26
CA MET A 101 15.43 -18.06 12.56
C MET A 101 15.02 -19.53 12.43
N LEU A 102 14.10 -19.84 11.52
CA LEU A 102 13.62 -21.21 11.27
C LEU A 102 14.73 -22.11 10.71
N PHE A 103 15.58 -21.58 9.85
CA PHE A 103 16.70 -22.29 9.27
C PHE A 103 17.77 -22.61 10.32
N ARG A 104 18.13 -21.65 11.19
CA ARG A 104 19.02 -21.91 12.34
C ARG A 104 18.44 -22.94 13.31
N LYS A 105 17.12 -22.99 13.46
CA LYS A 105 16.46 -24.05 14.25
C LYS A 105 16.62 -25.41 13.55
N LEU A 106 16.38 -25.48 12.25
CA LEU A 106 16.60 -26.70 11.46
C LEU A 106 18.04 -27.19 11.57
N THR A 107 19.04 -26.31 11.45
CA THR A 107 20.45 -26.69 11.59
C THR A 107 20.76 -27.27 12.98
N ARG A 108 20.17 -26.71 14.04
CA ARG A 108 20.31 -27.25 15.41
C ARG A 108 19.65 -28.62 15.54
N ASP A 109 18.46 -28.80 14.98
CA ASP A 109 17.74 -30.08 15.01
C ASP A 109 18.53 -31.17 14.27
N VAL A 110 19.10 -30.84 13.10
CA VAL A 110 19.97 -31.75 12.33
C VAL A 110 21.23 -32.08 13.13
N ARG A 111 21.90 -31.08 13.72
CA ARG A 111 23.09 -31.30 14.56
C ARG A 111 22.77 -32.25 15.73
N SER A 112 21.67 -32.02 16.44
CA SER A 112 21.25 -32.89 17.55
C SER A 112 20.90 -34.31 17.10
N TYR A 113 20.34 -34.48 15.90
CA TYR A 113 20.10 -35.81 15.33
C TYR A 113 21.40 -36.54 15.01
N VAL A 114 22.32 -35.87 14.30
CA VAL A 114 23.63 -36.44 13.95
C VAL A 114 24.40 -36.83 15.21
N GLN A 115 24.42 -35.95 16.22
CA GLN A 115 25.07 -36.25 17.51
C GLN A 115 24.51 -37.54 18.13
N LYS A 116 23.18 -37.70 18.18
CA LYS A 116 22.54 -38.92 18.70
C LYS A 116 22.86 -40.17 17.88
N CYS A 117 23.02 -40.07 16.56
CA CYS A 117 23.42 -41.20 15.74
C CYS A 117 24.87 -41.62 16.04
N VAL A 118 25.76 -40.64 16.16
CA VAL A 118 27.17 -40.86 16.51
C VAL A 118 27.32 -41.48 17.91
N ASP A 119 26.64 -40.91 18.90
CA ASP A 119 26.69 -41.40 20.30
C ASP A 119 26.19 -42.86 20.41
N ASN A 120 25.28 -43.27 19.53
CA ASN A 120 24.72 -44.63 19.48
C ASN A 120 25.45 -45.56 18.49
N GLY A 121 26.51 -45.10 17.81
CA GLY A 121 27.24 -45.89 16.81
C GLY A 121 26.41 -46.29 15.58
N LYS A 122 25.35 -45.54 15.25
CA LYS A 122 24.48 -45.82 14.10
C LYS A 122 24.88 -44.97 12.88
N GLU A 123 24.70 -45.53 11.69
CA GLU A 123 24.88 -44.78 10.44
C GLU A 123 23.93 -43.59 10.34
N VAL A 124 24.44 -42.47 9.84
CA VAL A 124 23.69 -41.21 9.74
C VAL A 124 22.88 -41.20 8.45
N ASN A 125 21.56 -41.25 8.55
CA ASN A 125 20.68 -41.02 7.41
C ASN A 125 20.15 -39.57 7.41
N LEU A 126 20.64 -38.77 6.46
CA LEU A 126 20.30 -37.35 6.33
C LEU A 126 18.83 -37.08 6.00
N GLN A 127 18.14 -38.00 5.32
CA GLN A 127 16.74 -37.80 4.96
C GLN A 127 15.84 -37.74 6.20
N PHE A 128 16.13 -38.57 7.21
CA PHE A 128 15.41 -38.55 8.48
C PHE A 128 15.81 -37.37 9.38
N ALA A 129 17.01 -36.82 9.19
CA ALA A 129 17.49 -35.66 9.93
C ALA A 129 16.74 -34.37 9.54
N ILE A 130 16.45 -34.19 8.24
CA ILE A 130 15.88 -32.96 7.70
C ILE A 130 14.36 -32.96 7.82
N LYS A 131 13.86 -32.24 8.83
CA LYS A 131 12.41 -32.05 9.04
C LYS A 131 11.89 -30.85 8.26
N ALA A 132 11.46 -31.06 7.02
CA ALA A 132 10.87 -30.01 6.16
C ALA A 132 9.69 -29.28 6.82
N LYS A 133 8.91 -30.00 7.65
CA LYS A 133 7.76 -29.45 8.39
C LYS A 133 8.15 -28.23 9.24
N THR A 134 9.36 -28.18 9.82
CA THR A 134 9.79 -27.07 10.69
C THR A 134 9.72 -25.72 9.97
N ILE A 135 10.13 -25.66 8.70
CA ILE A 135 10.07 -24.44 7.89
C ILE A 135 8.64 -24.20 7.40
N THR A 136 8.03 -25.20 6.76
CA THR A 136 6.69 -25.05 6.14
C THR A 136 5.61 -24.67 7.16
N SER A 137 5.55 -25.37 8.30
CA SER A 137 4.57 -25.04 9.33
C SER A 137 4.93 -23.76 10.08
N GLY A 138 6.21 -23.45 10.26
CA GLY A 138 6.67 -22.23 10.92
C GLY A 138 6.30 -20.97 10.14
N LEU A 139 6.55 -20.96 8.83
CA LEU A 139 6.14 -19.85 7.95
C LEU A 139 4.62 -19.72 7.88
N LYS A 140 3.90 -20.83 7.66
CA LYS A 140 2.43 -20.83 7.61
C LYS A 140 1.81 -20.30 8.90
N TYR A 141 2.33 -20.72 10.05
CA TYR A 141 1.83 -20.27 11.36
C TYR A 141 2.04 -18.76 11.55
N SER A 142 3.25 -18.26 11.30
CA SER A 142 3.58 -16.85 11.52
C SER A 142 2.75 -15.93 10.62
N LEU A 143 2.63 -16.29 9.33
CA LEU A 143 1.82 -15.53 8.35
C LEU A 143 0.33 -15.55 8.66
N ALA A 144 -0.21 -16.70 9.10
CA ALA A 144 -1.63 -16.85 9.40
C ALA A 144 -2.05 -16.17 10.71
N THR A 145 -1.19 -16.18 11.73
CA THR A 145 -1.53 -15.65 13.05
C THR A 145 -1.18 -14.19 13.24
N GLY A 146 -0.26 -13.62 12.44
CA GLY A 146 0.21 -12.26 12.68
C GLY A 146 1.38 -12.17 13.66
N ASN A 147 1.89 -13.30 14.19
CA ASN A 147 2.92 -13.35 15.22
C ASN A 147 4.29 -13.68 14.64
N TRP A 148 5.23 -12.73 14.70
CA TRP A 148 6.60 -12.88 14.21
C TRP A 148 7.53 -13.25 15.36
N GLY A 149 7.87 -14.55 15.47
CA GLY A 149 8.80 -15.05 16.48
C GLY A 149 8.49 -16.46 16.95
N GLN A 150 9.23 -16.95 17.94
CA GLN A 150 8.85 -18.16 18.66
C GLN A 150 7.66 -17.84 19.57
N ALA A 151 6.63 -18.69 19.53
CA ALA A 151 5.48 -18.57 20.41
C ALA A 151 5.93 -18.46 21.87
N ASN A 152 5.37 -17.49 22.60
CA ASN A 152 5.62 -17.21 24.02
C ASN A 152 7.01 -16.67 24.38
N ALA A 153 7.81 -16.21 23.41
CA ALA A 153 9.05 -15.48 23.70
C ALA A 153 8.79 -13.97 23.88
N ALA A 154 9.43 -13.37 24.88
CA ALA A 154 9.46 -11.92 25.07
C ALA A 154 10.08 -11.25 23.82
N GLY A 155 9.37 -10.27 23.23
CA GLY A 155 9.78 -9.59 22.01
C GLY A 155 9.11 -10.07 20.71
N THR A 156 8.09 -10.93 20.78
CA THR A 156 7.29 -11.31 19.61
C THR A 156 6.52 -10.09 19.05
N ARG A 157 6.77 -9.73 17.78
CA ARG A 157 6.04 -8.64 17.11
C ARG A 157 4.68 -9.16 16.65
N ALA A 158 3.60 -8.71 17.29
CA ALA A 158 2.23 -9.06 16.92
C ALA A 158 1.65 -8.07 15.90
N GLY A 159 0.77 -8.56 15.03
CA GLY A 159 -0.01 -7.72 14.10
C GLY A 159 0.73 -7.27 12.84
N VAL A 160 1.84 -7.93 12.50
CA VAL A 160 2.61 -7.66 11.26
C VAL A 160 1.85 -8.14 10.03
N SER A 161 1.28 -9.35 10.07
CA SER A 161 0.32 -9.81 9.06
C SER A 161 -1.11 -9.56 9.52
N GLN A 162 -1.92 -9.12 8.58
CA GLN A 162 -3.32 -8.78 8.75
C GLN A 162 -4.12 -9.36 7.58
N VAL A 163 -5.37 -9.73 7.83
CA VAL A 163 -6.28 -10.12 6.75
C VAL A 163 -6.56 -8.91 5.88
N LEU A 164 -6.34 -9.05 4.57
CA LEU A 164 -6.54 -7.98 3.59
C LEU A 164 -7.99 -7.48 3.61
N ASN A 165 -8.17 -6.16 3.80
CA ASN A 165 -9.49 -5.55 3.76
C ASN A 165 -9.96 -5.36 2.31
N ARG A 166 -11.05 -6.04 1.95
CA ARG A 166 -11.61 -6.11 0.59
C ARG A 166 -12.99 -5.47 0.44
N LEU A 167 -13.34 -4.49 1.28
CA LEU A 167 -14.63 -3.79 1.15
C LEU A 167 -14.78 -3.03 -0.18
N THR A 168 -13.73 -2.32 -0.59
CA THR A 168 -13.64 -1.60 -1.87
C THR A 168 -12.25 -1.73 -2.47
N TYR A 169 -12.16 -1.45 -3.78
CA TYR A 169 -10.89 -1.40 -4.47
C TYR A 169 -9.91 -0.40 -3.83
N ALA A 170 -10.40 0.80 -3.49
CA ALA A 170 -9.61 1.83 -2.80
C ALA A 170 -9.15 1.38 -1.39
N SER A 171 -10.01 0.71 -0.63
CA SER A 171 -9.64 0.14 0.68
C SER A 171 -8.53 -0.89 0.56
N THR A 172 -8.58 -1.76 -0.45
CA THR A 172 -7.54 -2.76 -0.70
C THR A 172 -6.21 -2.10 -1.02
N LEU A 173 -6.18 -1.11 -1.92
CA LEU A 173 -4.97 -0.37 -2.26
C LEU A 173 -4.40 0.38 -1.05
N SER A 174 -5.25 1.06 -0.27
CA SER A 174 -4.85 1.72 0.98
C SER A 174 -4.25 0.73 1.98
N HIS A 175 -4.84 -0.47 2.12
CA HIS A 175 -4.36 -1.46 3.07
C HIS A 175 -2.98 -2.02 2.69
N LEU A 176 -2.71 -2.21 1.40
CA LEU A 176 -1.39 -2.64 0.91
C LEU A 176 -0.29 -1.61 1.14
N ARG A 177 -0.65 -0.32 1.20
CA ARG A 177 0.28 0.82 1.36
C ARG A 177 0.35 1.37 2.78
N ARG A 178 -0.15 0.60 3.74
CA ARG A 178 -0.20 0.94 5.16
C ARG A 178 1.15 0.67 5.83
N LEU A 179 1.55 1.60 6.68
CA LEU A 179 2.70 1.51 7.57
C LEU A 179 2.24 1.52 9.02
N ASN A 180 2.94 0.77 9.86
CA ASN A 180 2.63 0.66 11.28
C ASN A 180 3.87 0.96 12.12
N SER A 181 3.75 1.90 13.05
CA SER A 181 4.79 2.18 14.03
C SER A 181 4.73 1.15 15.17
N PRO A 182 5.84 0.56 15.63
CA PRO A 182 5.85 -0.50 16.64
C PRO A 182 5.59 -0.01 18.08
N ILE A 183 5.10 1.22 18.24
CA ILE A 183 4.85 1.84 19.54
C ILE A 183 3.54 1.30 20.12
N GLY A 184 3.54 1.01 21.42
CA GLY A 184 2.34 0.58 22.14
C GLY A 184 1.21 1.61 22.01
N ARG A 185 0.00 1.12 21.72
CA ARG A 185 -1.17 1.98 21.48
C ARG A 185 -1.71 2.67 22.73
N GLU A 186 -1.35 2.15 23.90
CA GLU A 186 -1.80 2.62 25.23
C GLU A 186 -1.10 3.92 25.66
N GLY A 187 0.09 4.19 25.13
CA GLY A 187 0.85 5.39 25.46
C GLY A 187 0.26 6.67 24.85
N LYS A 188 0.04 7.69 25.69
CA LYS A 188 -0.36 9.05 25.30
C LYS A 188 0.84 9.94 24.91
N LEU A 189 1.87 9.38 24.28
CA LEU A 189 2.98 10.18 23.76
C LEU A 189 2.51 10.93 22.51
N GLY A 190 2.56 12.26 22.56
CA GLY A 190 2.06 13.14 21.49
C GLY A 190 2.99 13.21 20.28
N GLU A 191 4.28 13.42 20.51
CA GLU A 191 5.30 13.64 19.45
C GLU A 191 5.30 12.59 18.33
N PRO A 192 5.37 11.27 18.61
CA PRO A 192 5.41 10.27 17.53
C PRO A 192 4.10 10.17 16.73
N ARG A 193 3.00 10.70 17.26
CA ARG A 193 1.68 10.73 16.61
C ARG A 193 1.48 11.99 15.76
N GLN A 194 2.26 13.03 16.01
CA GLN A 194 2.17 14.27 15.25
C GLN A 194 2.70 14.08 13.83
N LEU A 195 2.18 14.92 12.92
CA LEU A 195 2.71 15.01 11.56
C LEU A 195 4.05 15.76 11.64
N HIS A 196 5.11 15.11 11.16
CA HIS A 196 6.46 15.68 11.15
C HIS A 196 6.79 16.20 9.74
N ASN A 197 7.56 17.28 9.63
CA ASN A 197 7.85 17.94 8.35
C ASN A 197 8.56 17.01 7.36
N SER A 198 9.44 16.14 7.85
CA SER A 198 10.15 15.13 7.04
C SER A 198 9.23 14.06 6.42
N GLN A 199 7.92 14.10 6.69
CA GLN A 199 6.93 13.20 6.10
C GLN A 199 6.40 13.73 4.76
N TRP A 200 6.69 14.99 4.42
CA TRP A 200 6.29 15.63 3.17
C TRP A 200 6.71 14.80 1.96
N GLY A 201 5.78 14.54 1.05
CA GLY A 201 6.03 13.75 -0.17
C GLY A 201 6.23 12.24 0.03
N MET A 202 6.47 11.78 1.27
CA MET A 202 6.68 10.36 1.59
C MET A 202 5.41 9.72 2.15
N MET A 203 4.72 10.42 3.04
CA MET A 203 3.53 9.94 3.73
C MET A 203 2.35 10.86 3.45
N CYS A 204 1.16 10.28 3.39
CA CYS A 204 -0.05 11.08 3.26
C CYS A 204 -0.33 11.85 4.56
N PRO A 205 -0.52 13.19 4.52
CA PRO A 205 -0.82 13.98 5.71
C PRO A 205 -2.23 13.73 6.26
N ALA A 206 -3.20 13.38 5.40
CA ALA A 206 -4.60 13.22 5.77
C ALA A 206 -5.01 11.77 6.08
N GLU A 207 -4.25 10.78 5.64
CA GLU A 207 -4.70 9.38 5.67
C GLU A 207 -4.19 8.61 6.90
N THR A 208 -4.83 8.86 8.06
CA THR A 208 -4.62 8.15 9.33
C THR A 208 -5.96 7.63 9.87
N PRO A 209 -6.02 6.48 10.56
CA PRO A 209 -7.24 6.06 11.24
C PRO A 209 -7.54 6.98 12.44
N GLU A 210 -8.81 7.08 12.77
CA GLU A 210 -9.30 7.74 13.99
C GLU A 210 -9.10 6.83 15.22
N GLY A 211 -9.05 7.45 16.41
CA GLY A 211 -8.95 6.76 17.69
C GLY A 211 -7.51 6.44 18.12
N GLN A 212 -7.33 5.32 18.84
CA GLN A 212 -6.07 5.02 19.54
C GLN A 212 -4.85 4.81 18.62
N ALA A 213 -5.08 4.52 17.34
CA ALA A 213 -4.02 4.33 16.35
C ALA A 213 -3.67 5.61 15.57
N CYS A 214 -4.27 6.74 15.89
CA CYS A 214 -4.03 8.03 15.23
C CYS A 214 -2.53 8.37 15.25
N GLY A 215 -1.98 8.65 14.08
CA GLY A 215 -0.57 8.99 13.87
C GLY A 215 0.40 7.80 13.95
N LEU A 216 -0.01 6.64 14.47
CA LEU A 216 0.84 5.43 14.52
C LEU A 216 0.73 4.60 13.25
N VAL A 217 -0.49 4.49 12.74
CA VAL A 217 -0.78 3.86 11.45
C VAL A 217 -0.87 4.97 10.42
N LYS A 218 0.00 4.91 9.41
CA LYS A 218 0.07 5.92 8.36
C LYS A 218 0.03 5.24 7.00
N ASN A 219 -0.22 6.00 5.94
CA ASN A 219 -0.19 5.48 4.58
C ASN A 219 0.81 6.24 3.71
N LEU A 220 1.39 5.52 2.77
CA LEU A 220 2.34 6.05 1.79
C LEU A 220 1.67 7.05 0.82
N ALA A 221 2.39 8.12 0.47
CA ALA A 221 2.01 9.07 -0.59
C ALA A 221 2.03 8.40 -1.98
N LEU A 222 1.42 8.97 -3.02
CA LEU A 222 1.27 8.28 -4.32
C LEU A 222 2.61 7.85 -4.97
N MET A 223 3.59 8.75 -5.05
CA MET A 223 4.86 8.53 -5.78
C MET A 223 6.01 7.97 -4.95
N VAL A 224 5.81 7.74 -3.66
CA VAL A 224 6.89 7.24 -2.80
C VAL A 224 7.35 5.85 -3.23
N TYR A 225 8.66 5.69 -3.28
CA TYR A 225 9.37 4.46 -3.55
C TYR A 225 10.18 4.07 -2.31
N ILE A 226 10.13 2.79 -1.94
CA ILE A 226 10.88 2.27 -0.80
C ILE A 226 12.06 1.47 -1.35
N THR A 227 13.27 1.82 -0.90
CA THR A 227 14.50 1.19 -1.40
C THR A 227 14.56 -0.28 -1.04
N VAL A 228 14.99 -1.12 -1.98
CA VAL A 228 15.19 -2.57 -1.77
C VAL A 228 16.58 -2.84 -1.19
N GLY A 229 17.54 -1.94 -1.44
CA GLY A 229 18.91 -2.01 -0.98
C GLY A 229 19.83 -2.65 -2.02
N SER A 230 21.08 -2.20 -2.04
CA SER A 230 22.12 -2.71 -2.93
C SER A 230 23.43 -2.99 -2.20
N ALA A 231 24.26 -3.83 -2.81
CA ALA A 231 25.59 -4.12 -2.28
C ALA A 231 26.41 -2.83 -2.16
N ALA A 232 27.08 -2.65 -1.03
CA ALA A 232 27.94 -1.49 -0.78
C ALA A 232 29.34 -1.64 -1.39
N TYR A 233 29.76 -2.87 -1.71
CA TYR A 233 31.11 -3.18 -2.18
C TYR A 233 31.54 -2.37 -3.41
N PRO A 234 30.73 -2.23 -4.48
CA PRO A 234 31.13 -1.43 -5.65
C PRO A 234 31.39 0.05 -5.34
N ILE A 235 30.71 0.59 -4.32
CA ILE A 235 30.91 1.97 -3.89
C ILE A 235 32.19 2.11 -3.07
N LEU A 236 32.51 1.10 -2.25
CA LEU A 236 33.76 1.09 -1.49
C LEU A 236 34.96 1.03 -2.43
N GLU A 237 34.92 0.14 -3.43
CA GLU A 237 35.94 0.04 -4.48
C GLU A 237 36.11 1.36 -5.24
N PHE A 238 34.99 1.97 -5.66
CA PHE A 238 35.01 3.28 -6.31
C PHE A 238 35.62 4.39 -5.42
N LEU A 239 35.35 4.38 -4.11
CA LEU A 239 35.91 5.36 -3.18
C LEU A 239 37.42 5.18 -3.01
N GLU A 240 37.88 3.94 -2.89
CA GLU A 240 39.31 3.61 -2.80
C GLU A 240 40.06 4.09 -4.07
N GLU A 241 39.50 3.85 -5.26
CA GLU A 241 40.08 4.32 -6.53
C GLU A 241 40.14 5.86 -6.64
N TRP A 242 39.14 6.57 -6.10
CA TRP A 242 39.05 8.03 -6.17
C TRP A 242 39.96 8.74 -5.16
N GLY A 243 40.77 8.01 -4.38
CA GLY A 243 41.77 8.56 -3.48
C GLY A 243 41.23 8.93 -2.10
N THR A 244 40.28 8.16 -1.55
CA THR A 244 39.95 8.26 -0.12
C THR A 244 41.10 7.75 0.73
N GLU A 245 41.60 8.58 1.66
CA GLU A 245 42.70 8.21 2.54
C GLU A 245 42.20 7.30 3.69
N ASN A 246 42.87 6.16 3.89
CA ASN A 246 42.57 5.18 4.94
C ASN A 246 43.08 5.62 6.32
N PHE A 247 42.47 5.11 7.40
CA PHE A 247 42.86 5.46 8.78
C PHE A 247 44.31 5.14 9.15
N GLU A 248 44.89 4.12 8.53
CA GLU A 248 46.25 3.67 8.80
C GLU A 248 47.30 4.61 8.17
N GLU A 249 46.90 5.38 7.16
CA GLU A 249 47.79 6.25 6.39
C GLU A 249 47.72 7.72 6.84
N ILE A 250 46.65 8.11 7.56
CA ILE A 250 46.40 9.51 7.93
C ILE A 250 46.99 9.90 9.27
N SER A 251 47.51 11.13 9.34
CA SER A 251 47.81 11.77 10.62
C SER A 251 46.55 12.41 11.22
N PRO A 252 46.32 12.28 12.55
CA PRO A 252 45.14 12.86 13.21
C PRO A 252 44.98 14.38 13.02
N SER A 253 46.07 15.09 12.74
CA SER A 253 46.09 16.54 12.50
C SER A 253 45.34 16.98 11.23
N VAL A 254 45.18 16.07 10.25
CA VAL A 254 44.50 16.37 8.96
C VAL A 254 42.98 16.20 9.07
N ILE A 255 42.52 15.32 9.96
CA ILE A 255 41.10 14.94 10.15
C ILE A 255 40.14 16.12 10.38
N PRO A 256 40.51 17.21 11.10
CA PRO A 256 39.63 18.37 11.27
C PRO A 256 39.47 19.23 10.00
N LYS A 257 40.45 19.18 9.09
CA LYS A 257 40.43 19.94 7.83
C LYS A 257 39.71 19.18 6.73
N ALA A 258 39.93 17.87 6.65
CA ALA A 258 39.31 16.98 5.66
C ALA A 258 37.85 16.63 6.00
N THR A 259 37.11 16.19 4.98
CA THR A 259 35.72 15.73 5.11
C THR A 259 35.71 14.24 5.41
N LYS A 260 34.88 13.83 6.37
CA LYS A 260 34.74 12.41 6.76
C LYS A 260 33.72 11.72 5.86
N ILE A 261 34.05 10.54 5.34
CA ILE A 261 33.16 9.77 4.45
C ILE A 261 32.58 8.58 5.20
N PHE A 262 31.26 8.49 5.20
CA PHE A 262 30.51 7.39 5.79
C PHE A 262 29.76 6.62 4.71
N VAL A 263 29.84 5.29 4.74
CA VAL A 263 29.04 4.39 3.90
C VAL A 263 28.22 3.48 4.82
N ASN A 264 26.89 3.58 4.77
CA ASN A 264 25.97 2.85 5.65
C ASN A 264 26.31 2.98 7.16
N GLY A 265 26.82 4.14 7.56
CA GLY A 265 27.24 4.41 8.95
C GLY A 265 28.66 3.95 9.29
N MET A 266 29.32 3.17 8.44
CA MET A 266 30.75 2.87 8.58
C MET A 266 31.56 4.09 8.16
N TRP A 267 32.43 4.60 9.05
CA TRP A 267 33.42 5.60 8.66
C TRP A 267 34.51 4.89 7.85
N VAL A 268 34.60 5.18 6.55
CA VAL A 268 35.53 4.50 5.62
C VAL A 268 36.88 5.21 5.59
N GLY A 269 36.85 6.54 5.48
CA GLY A 269 38.07 7.34 5.39
C GLY A 269 37.80 8.83 5.38
N VAL A 270 38.79 9.60 4.92
CA VAL A 270 38.68 11.05 4.76
C VAL A 270 39.03 11.48 3.34
N HIS A 271 38.45 12.59 2.92
CA HIS A 271 38.71 13.16 1.59
C HIS A 271 38.85 14.68 1.67
N ARG A 272 39.78 15.22 0.88
CA ARG A 272 40.13 16.66 0.90
C ARG A 272 39.18 17.51 0.06
N ASP A 273 38.73 16.99 -1.08
CA ASP A 273 37.80 17.67 -2.00
C ASP A 273 36.44 16.95 -2.14
N PRO A 274 35.51 17.10 -1.20
CA PRO A 274 34.21 16.44 -1.26
C PRO A 274 33.29 16.98 -2.37
N ASP A 275 33.52 18.21 -2.87
CA ASP A 275 32.67 18.83 -3.90
C ASP A 275 32.70 18.06 -5.21
N MET A 276 33.92 17.76 -5.67
CA MET A 276 34.14 17.04 -6.92
C MET A 276 33.68 15.59 -6.81
N LEU A 277 33.88 14.95 -5.65
CA LEU A 277 33.42 13.60 -5.38
C LEU A 277 31.89 13.49 -5.45
N VAL A 278 31.15 14.40 -4.81
CA VAL A 278 29.68 14.41 -4.85
C VAL A 278 29.15 14.64 -6.26
N LYS A 279 29.75 15.57 -7.01
CA LYS A 279 29.37 15.81 -8.42
C LYS A 279 29.58 14.56 -9.28
N THR A 280 30.66 13.83 -9.04
CA THR A 280 30.99 12.60 -9.77
C THR A 280 30.02 11.49 -9.41
N LEU A 281 29.77 11.24 -8.11
CA LEU A 281 28.80 10.26 -7.64
C LEU A 281 27.39 10.52 -8.18
N ARG A 282 26.92 11.78 -8.16
CA ARG A 282 25.62 12.15 -8.75
C ARG A 282 25.60 11.93 -10.26
N ARG A 283 26.70 12.19 -10.97
CA ARG A 283 26.80 11.91 -12.41
C ARG A 283 26.71 10.41 -12.72
N LEU A 284 27.39 9.58 -11.93
CA LEU A 284 27.31 8.12 -12.05
C LEU A 284 25.90 7.60 -11.75
N ARG A 285 25.25 8.14 -10.70
CA ARG A 285 23.84 7.84 -10.39
C ARG A 285 22.90 8.17 -11.56
N ARG A 286 23.08 9.33 -12.19
CA ARG A 286 22.26 9.80 -13.33
C ARG A 286 22.45 9.00 -14.61
N ARG A 287 23.60 8.34 -14.77
CA ARG A 287 23.87 7.41 -15.89
C ARG A 287 23.46 5.97 -15.60
N VAL A 288 23.01 5.69 -14.38
CA VAL A 288 22.66 4.34 -13.90
C VAL A 288 23.89 3.42 -13.82
N ASP A 289 25.10 3.98 -13.77
CA ASP A 289 26.33 3.22 -13.47
C ASP A 289 26.32 2.78 -12.00
N VAL A 290 25.78 3.65 -11.13
CA VAL A 290 25.47 3.36 -9.74
C VAL A 290 23.95 3.21 -9.60
N ASN A 291 23.51 2.29 -8.74
CA ASN A 291 22.08 2.07 -8.53
C ASN A 291 21.38 3.38 -8.11
N THR A 292 20.22 3.65 -8.71
CA THR A 292 19.42 4.85 -8.48
C THR A 292 18.95 5.02 -7.02
N GLU A 293 18.93 3.92 -6.25
CA GLU A 293 18.57 3.92 -4.82
C GLU A 293 19.67 4.46 -3.90
N VAL A 294 20.88 4.67 -4.40
CA VAL A 294 21.99 5.17 -3.57
C VAL A 294 21.77 6.64 -3.25
N SER A 295 21.72 6.96 -1.96
CA SER A 295 21.59 8.34 -1.49
C SER A 295 22.95 8.92 -1.15
N VAL A 296 23.17 10.18 -1.53
CA VAL A 296 24.41 10.92 -1.31
C VAL A 296 24.09 12.22 -0.59
N VAL A 297 24.43 12.28 0.70
CA VAL A 297 24.13 13.40 1.60
C VAL A 297 25.43 14.08 2.00
N ARG A 298 25.55 15.38 1.69
CA ARG A 298 26.71 16.17 2.09
C ARG A 298 26.32 17.22 3.11
N ASP A 299 26.79 17.04 4.34
CA ASP A 299 26.67 18.02 5.41
C ASP A 299 27.90 18.93 5.41
N ILE A 300 27.70 20.16 4.92
CA ILE A 300 28.75 21.16 4.80
C ILE A 300 29.20 21.66 6.19
N ARG A 301 28.27 21.76 7.16
CA ARG A 301 28.55 22.29 8.49
C ARG A 301 29.37 21.32 9.32
N LEU A 302 29.05 20.02 9.26
CA LEU A 302 29.79 18.98 9.97
C LEU A 302 31.01 18.46 9.20
N LYS A 303 31.18 18.86 7.93
CA LYS A 303 32.19 18.31 7.01
C LYS A 303 32.09 16.78 6.93
N GLU A 304 30.88 16.30 6.66
CA GLU A 304 30.59 14.88 6.53
C GLU A 304 29.93 14.61 5.17
N LEU A 305 30.36 13.53 4.53
CA LEU A 305 29.71 12.95 3.37
C LEU A 305 29.16 11.59 3.79
N ARG A 306 27.85 11.42 3.73
CA ARG A 306 27.16 10.16 4.09
C ARG A 306 26.54 9.56 2.84
N ILE A 307 26.85 8.30 2.59
CA ILE A 307 26.35 7.51 1.47
C ILE A 307 25.55 6.34 2.04
N TYR A 308 24.32 6.16 1.55
CA TYR A 308 23.44 5.09 1.99
C TYR A 308 23.05 4.19 0.83
N THR A 309 23.20 2.89 1.03
CA THR A 309 22.74 1.82 0.13
C THR A 309 21.83 0.81 0.84
N ASP A 310 21.47 1.10 2.09
CA ASP A 310 20.57 0.28 2.89
C ASP A 310 19.14 0.28 2.32
N TYR A 311 18.39 -0.74 2.72
CA TYR A 311 17.00 -0.93 2.34
C TYR A 311 16.04 -0.17 3.27
N GLY A 312 14.79 -0.02 2.84
CA GLY A 312 13.73 0.54 3.69
C GLY A 312 13.79 2.06 3.85
N ARG A 313 14.58 2.77 3.04
CA ARG A 313 14.51 4.24 2.96
C ARG A 313 13.32 4.65 2.11
N CYS A 314 12.69 5.76 2.49
CA CYS A 314 11.66 6.38 1.66
C CYS A 314 12.33 7.36 0.72
N SER A 315 12.04 7.20 -0.56
CA SER A 315 12.52 8.06 -1.63
C SER A 315 11.34 8.51 -2.48
N ARG A 316 11.47 9.67 -3.12
CA ARG A 316 10.50 10.11 -4.12
C ARG A 316 11.21 10.64 -5.36
N PRO A 317 10.63 10.46 -6.55
CA PRO A 317 11.21 10.96 -7.77
C PRO A 317 10.93 12.45 -7.95
N LEU A 318 11.96 13.21 -8.28
CA LEU A 318 11.90 14.63 -8.58
C LEU A 318 12.54 14.93 -9.94
N PHE A 319 12.14 16.03 -10.58
CA PHE A 319 12.81 16.50 -11.79
C PHE A 319 14.12 17.20 -11.43
N ILE A 320 15.17 16.90 -12.19
CA ILE A 320 16.45 17.57 -12.03
C ILE A 320 16.40 18.96 -12.68
N VAL A 321 16.88 19.95 -11.94
CA VAL A 321 17.06 21.34 -12.40
C VAL A 321 18.55 21.60 -12.56
N ASP A 322 18.92 22.20 -13.69
CA ASP A 322 20.26 22.73 -13.94
C ASP A 322 20.15 24.18 -14.40
N ASN A 323 20.87 25.09 -13.73
CA ASN A 323 20.82 26.54 -14.00
C ASN A 323 19.39 27.10 -14.11
N GLN A 324 18.53 26.77 -13.12
CA GLN A 324 17.11 27.17 -13.07
C GLN A 324 16.27 26.74 -14.28
N ARG A 325 16.71 25.71 -15.01
CA ARG A 325 15.96 25.09 -16.11
C ARG A 325 15.81 23.61 -15.83
N LEU A 326 14.63 23.08 -16.13
CA LEU A 326 14.42 21.64 -16.12
C LEU A 326 15.24 20.98 -17.23
N LEU A 327 15.83 19.83 -16.93
CA LEU A 327 16.55 19.04 -17.94
C LEU A 327 15.59 18.41 -18.96
N ILE A 328 14.39 18.01 -18.52
CA ILE A 328 13.34 17.48 -19.40
C ILE A 328 12.79 18.57 -20.32
N LYS A 329 12.71 18.27 -21.62
CA LYS A 329 12.21 19.20 -22.64
C LYS A 329 10.89 18.72 -23.22
N LYS A 330 10.16 19.63 -23.88
CA LYS A 330 8.89 19.32 -24.53
C LYS A 330 9.00 18.18 -25.56
N LYS A 331 10.12 18.10 -26.29
CA LYS A 331 10.39 17.01 -27.24
C LYS A 331 10.30 15.62 -26.59
N ASP A 332 10.79 15.50 -25.35
CA ASP A 332 10.82 14.22 -24.63
C ASP A 332 9.42 13.87 -24.11
N ILE A 333 8.59 14.90 -23.83
CA ILE A 333 7.17 14.74 -23.48
C ILE A 333 6.36 14.30 -24.70
N TYR A 334 6.59 14.89 -25.87
CA TYR A 334 5.91 14.46 -27.10
C TYR A 334 6.26 13.01 -27.45
N ALA A 335 7.54 12.64 -27.35
CA ALA A 335 7.97 11.24 -27.50
C ALA A 335 7.26 10.31 -26.51
N LEU A 336 7.04 10.74 -25.26
CA LEU A 336 6.30 9.96 -24.27
C LEU A 336 4.80 9.83 -24.60
N GLN A 337 4.20 10.82 -25.25
CA GLN A 337 2.78 10.81 -25.63
C GLN A 337 2.51 9.96 -26.86
N GLU A 338 3.43 9.95 -27.81
CA GLU A 338 3.34 9.21 -29.08
C GLU A 338 3.73 7.73 -28.95
N ARG A 339 4.06 7.27 -27.74
CA ARG A 339 4.47 5.88 -27.51
C ARG A 339 3.35 4.88 -27.84
N GLU A 340 3.67 3.87 -28.66
CA GLU A 340 2.79 2.74 -28.96
C GLU A 340 2.92 1.61 -27.93
N SER A 341 4.12 1.43 -27.36
CA SER A 341 4.42 0.42 -26.33
C SER A 341 4.83 1.08 -25.01
N ALA A 342 4.45 0.47 -23.88
CA ALA A 342 4.76 1.00 -22.55
C ALA A 342 6.22 0.75 -22.10
N GLU A 343 6.93 -0.17 -22.76
CA GLU A 343 8.21 -0.72 -22.29
C GLU A 343 9.45 -0.04 -22.90
N GLU A 344 9.42 0.45 -24.15
CA GLU A 344 10.63 0.96 -24.82
C GLU A 344 10.95 2.43 -24.48
N ASP A 345 9.95 3.28 -24.25
CA ASP A 345 10.10 4.69 -23.86
C ASP A 345 9.37 5.01 -22.54
N GLY A 346 9.48 4.09 -21.58
CA GLY A 346 8.82 4.17 -20.28
C GLY A 346 9.51 5.09 -19.26
N TRP A 347 9.08 4.95 -17.99
CA TRP A 347 9.67 5.66 -16.86
C TRP A 347 11.17 5.38 -16.67
N HIS A 348 11.58 4.13 -16.88
CA HIS A 348 12.98 3.71 -16.75
C HIS A 348 13.92 4.46 -17.69
N HIS A 349 13.47 4.78 -18.90
CA HIS A 349 14.24 5.57 -19.85
C HIS A 349 14.45 7.02 -19.40
N LEU A 350 13.42 7.64 -18.80
CA LEU A 350 13.54 9.00 -18.25
C LEU A 350 14.54 9.07 -17.10
N VAL A 351 14.58 8.01 -16.28
CA VAL A 351 15.58 7.85 -15.22
C VAL A 351 16.96 7.63 -15.82
N ALA A 352 17.10 6.75 -16.83
CA ALA A 352 18.37 6.47 -17.50
C ALA A 352 18.96 7.67 -18.26
N LYS A 353 18.10 8.55 -18.82
CA LYS A 353 18.50 9.83 -19.40
C LYS A 353 18.91 10.87 -18.36
N GLY A 354 18.71 10.60 -17.06
CA GLY A 354 19.03 11.52 -15.98
C GLY A 354 18.09 12.73 -15.93
N PHE A 355 16.81 12.58 -16.28
CA PHE A 355 15.81 13.64 -16.11
C PHE A 355 15.16 13.62 -14.73
N ILE A 356 15.09 12.43 -14.14
CA ILE A 356 14.41 12.17 -12.87
C ILE A 356 15.41 11.55 -11.91
N GLU A 357 15.42 12.01 -10.68
CA GLU A 357 16.29 11.53 -9.61
C GLU A 357 15.43 11.10 -8.40
N TYR A 358 15.74 9.96 -7.81
CA TYR A 358 15.12 9.54 -6.56
C TYR A 358 15.86 10.22 -5.41
N ILE A 359 15.10 10.96 -4.61
CA ILE A 359 15.62 11.72 -3.47
C ILE A 359 15.02 11.15 -2.19
N ASP A 360 15.90 10.83 -1.25
CA ASP A 360 15.59 10.28 0.06
C ASP A 360 15.39 11.38 1.09
N THR A 361 14.67 11.09 2.18
CA THR A 361 14.41 12.06 3.26
C THR A 361 15.65 12.71 3.87
N GLN A 362 16.80 12.04 3.89
CA GLN A 362 18.05 12.67 4.33
C GLN A 362 18.71 13.54 3.25
N GLU A 363 18.56 13.17 1.99
CA GLU A 363 19.08 13.97 0.88
C GLU A 363 18.24 15.24 0.69
N GLU A 364 16.93 15.17 0.99
CA GLU A 364 16.01 16.30 1.02
C GLU A 364 16.54 17.47 1.87
N GLU A 365 17.14 17.21 3.04
CA GLU A 365 17.71 18.25 3.91
C GLU A 365 18.79 19.10 3.22
N THR A 366 19.47 18.54 2.22
CA THR A 366 20.57 19.21 1.49
C THR A 366 20.15 19.76 0.13
N THR A 367 18.92 19.49 -0.32
CA THR A 367 18.45 19.87 -1.65
C THR A 367 17.44 21.02 -1.57
N MET A 368 17.47 21.89 -2.59
CA MET A 368 16.52 22.99 -2.72
C MET A 368 15.51 22.64 -3.81
N ILE A 369 14.26 22.40 -3.43
CA ILE A 369 13.20 21.90 -4.31
C ILE A 369 12.21 23.03 -4.63
N SER A 370 11.96 23.29 -5.92
CA SER A 370 10.89 24.19 -6.35
C SER A 370 9.54 23.47 -6.40
N MET A 371 8.47 24.13 -5.95
CA MET A 371 7.12 23.56 -5.91
C MET A 371 6.46 23.54 -7.29
N THR A 372 6.65 24.61 -8.07
CA THR A 372 6.10 24.72 -9.41
C THR A 372 7.15 25.19 -10.41
N ILE A 373 6.90 24.90 -11.69
CA ILE A 373 7.75 25.37 -12.79
C ILE A 373 7.73 26.90 -12.89
N ASN A 374 6.63 27.55 -12.47
CA ASN A 374 6.53 29.01 -12.46
C ASN A 374 7.55 29.62 -11.51
N ASP A 375 7.84 28.99 -10.37
CA ASP A 375 8.83 29.48 -9.41
C ASP A 375 10.23 29.51 -10.04
N LEU A 376 10.59 28.49 -10.83
CA LEU A 376 11.83 28.45 -11.59
C LEU A 376 11.91 29.55 -12.66
N VAL A 377 10.78 29.82 -13.34
CA VAL A 377 10.72 30.87 -14.35
C VAL A 377 10.85 32.25 -13.71
N GLN A 378 10.22 32.48 -12.55
CA GLN A 378 10.35 33.73 -11.80
C GLN A 378 11.78 33.92 -11.29
N ALA A 379 12.40 32.88 -10.73
CA ALA A 379 13.80 32.89 -10.31
C ALA A 379 14.76 33.30 -11.43
N ARG A 380 14.44 32.91 -12.67
CA ARG A 380 15.24 33.26 -13.85
C ARG A 380 15.00 34.67 -14.36
N LEU A 381 13.76 35.13 -14.36
CA LEU A 381 13.38 36.43 -14.93
C LEU A 381 13.66 37.58 -13.97
N ARG A 382 13.45 37.35 -12.67
CA ARG A 382 13.58 38.34 -11.60
C ARG A 382 14.35 37.73 -10.44
N PRO A 383 15.69 37.62 -10.54
CA PRO A 383 16.50 37.03 -9.48
C PRO A 383 16.41 37.81 -8.18
N ASP A 384 16.22 39.14 -8.24
CA ASP A 384 16.17 40.00 -7.05
C ASP A 384 14.88 39.84 -6.23
N GLU A 385 13.78 39.42 -6.85
CA GLU A 385 12.49 39.16 -6.17
C GLU A 385 12.31 37.68 -5.80
N ALA A 386 13.17 36.81 -6.30
CA ALA A 386 13.04 35.38 -6.15
C ALA A 386 13.50 34.92 -4.76
N TYR A 387 12.79 33.93 -4.20
CA TYR A 387 13.14 33.35 -2.91
C TYR A 387 14.52 32.67 -2.92
N SER A 388 14.86 31.99 -4.02
CA SER A 388 16.13 31.29 -4.18
C SER A 388 16.55 31.30 -5.65
N ASP A 389 17.86 31.42 -5.85
CA ASP A 389 18.55 31.34 -7.13
C ASP A 389 19.11 29.93 -7.42
N THR A 390 19.10 29.05 -6.43
CA THR A 390 19.92 27.82 -6.37
C THR A 390 19.08 26.54 -6.26
N TYR A 391 17.93 26.51 -6.92
CA TYR A 391 17.10 25.30 -7.03
C TYR A 391 17.86 24.14 -7.68
N THR A 392 17.82 22.97 -7.03
CA THR A 392 18.46 21.74 -7.51
C THR A 392 17.46 20.76 -8.13
N HIS A 393 16.22 20.76 -7.63
CA HIS A 393 15.16 19.87 -8.10
C HIS A 393 13.83 20.62 -8.19
N CYS A 394 12.87 20.00 -8.88
CA CYS A 394 11.49 20.48 -8.97
C CYS A 394 10.52 19.33 -8.69
N GLU A 395 9.46 19.63 -7.95
CA GLU A 395 8.34 18.70 -7.76
C GLU A 395 7.68 18.38 -9.10
N ILE A 396 7.27 17.11 -9.29
CA ILE A 396 6.53 16.70 -10.50
C ILE A 396 5.14 17.34 -10.48
N HIS A 397 4.43 17.18 -9.37
CA HIS A 397 3.16 17.84 -9.11
C HIS A 397 2.82 17.82 -7.60
N PRO A 398 2.38 18.93 -7.00
CA PRO A 398 2.11 18.99 -5.55
C PRO A 398 1.06 18.00 -5.04
N SER A 399 0.11 17.56 -5.88
CA SER A 399 -0.93 16.61 -5.45
C SER A 399 -0.39 15.21 -5.11
N LEU A 400 0.84 14.90 -5.50
CA LEU A 400 1.44 13.56 -5.31
C LEU A 400 1.81 13.28 -3.86
N ILE A 401 1.77 14.31 -2.99
CA ILE A 401 1.89 14.17 -1.53
C ILE A 401 0.71 13.39 -0.91
N LEU A 402 -0.43 13.32 -1.60
CA LEU A 402 -1.62 12.66 -1.09
C LEU A 402 -1.49 11.13 -1.16
N GLY A 403 -2.21 10.44 -0.28
CA GLY A 403 -2.36 8.99 -0.30
C GLY A 403 -3.46 8.54 -1.25
N VAL A 404 -3.79 7.25 -1.23
CA VAL A 404 -4.81 6.67 -2.12
C VAL A 404 -6.20 7.23 -1.79
N CYS A 405 -6.59 7.21 -0.50
CA CYS A 405 -7.91 7.66 -0.09
C CYS A 405 -8.03 9.19 -0.04
N ALA A 406 -6.92 9.91 0.15
CA ALA A 406 -6.94 11.36 0.10
C ALA A 406 -7.05 11.87 -1.35
N SER A 407 -6.52 11.12 -2.32
CA SER A 407 -6.55 11.50 -3.74
C SER A 407 -7.93 11.42 -4.39
N ILE A 408 -8.87 10.69 -3.78
CA ILE A 408 -10.27 10.62 -4.26
C ILE A 408 -11.12 11.81 -3.76
N ILE A 409 -10.58 12.68 -2.91
CA ILE A 409 -11.31 13.85 -2.40
C ILE A 409 -11.20 14.97 -3.45
N PRO A 410 -12.31 15.51 -3.97
CA PRO A 410 -12.26 16.69 -4.82
C PRO A 410 -11.92 17.93 -3.97
N PHE A 411 -11.03 18.79 -4.48
CA PHE A 411 -10.60 20.03 -3.84
C PHE A 411 -10.21 19.89 -2.35
N PRO A 412 -9.25 18.99 -2.01
CA PRO A 412 -8.88 18.74 -0.62
C PRO A 412 -8.20 19.94 0.05
N ASP A 413 -7.63 20.85 -0.74
CA ASP A 413 -7.00 22.11 -0.33
C ASP A 413 -8.00 23.18 0.12
N HIS A 414 -9.27 23.09 -0.32
CA HIS A 414 -10.33 24.02 0.09
C HIS A 414 -11.08 23.56 1.36
N ASN A 415 -10.77 22.35 1.84
CA ASN A 415 -11.38 21.77 3.02
C ASN A 415 -10.53 22.00 4.27
N GLN A 416 -11.19 22.09 5.42
CA GLN A 416 -10.49 22.01 6.70
C GLN A 416 -9.84 20.63 6.86
N SER A 417 -8.56 20.59 7.25
CA SER A 417 -7.75 19.36 7.32
C SER A 417 -8.42 18.16 8.00
N PRO A 418 -9.09 18.28 9.18
CA PRO A 418 -9.76 17.13 9.82
C PRO A 418 -10.84 16.47 8.96
N ARG A 419 -11.53 17.24 8.11
CA ARG A 419 -12.57 16.71 7.20
C ARG A 419 -11.97 15.78 6.13
N ASN A 420 -10.75 16.10 5.67
CA ASN A 420 -10.03 15.23 4.75
C ASN A 420 -9.63 13.91 5.41
N THR A 421 -9.27 13.95 6.70
CA THR A 421 -8.97 12.75 7.49
C THR A 421 -10.19 11.86 7.67
N TYR A 422 -11.34 12.44 8.00
CA TYR A 422 -12.60 11.72 8.12
C TYR A 422 -13.00 11.05 6.81
N GLN A 423 -12.96 11.78 5.71
CA GLN A 423 -13.28 11.23 4.39
C GLN A 423 -12.31 10.10 4.00
N SER A 424 -11.04 10.23 4.37
CA SER A 424 -10.04 9.19 4.13
C SER A 424 -10.32 7.89 4.89
N ALA A 425 -10.87 7.98 6.12
CA ALA A 425 -11.29 6.82 6.90
C ALA A 425 -12.62 6.23 6.36
N MET A 426 -13.62 7.08 6.14
CA MET A 426 -14.95 6.70 5.64
C MET A 426 -14.89 6.11 4.23
N GLY A 427 -14.01 6.61 3.37
CA GLY A 427 -13.81 6.09 2.01
C GLY A 427 -13.43 4.60 1.98
N LYS A 428 -12.82 4.06 3.05
CA LYS A 428 -12.49 2.64 3.19
C LYS A 428 -13.71 1.77 3.52
N GLN A 429 -14.76 2.39 4.07
CA GLN A 429 -16.02 1.75 4.46
C GLN A 429 -17.11 1.88 3.39
N ALA A 430 -16.87 2.69 2.35
CA ALA A 430 -17.80 2.84 1.25
C ALA A 430 -18.15 1.48 0.63
N MET A 431 -19.33 1.36 0.03
CA MET A 431 -19.74 0.18 -0.71
C MET A 431 -19.54 0.43 -2.20
N GLY A 432 -19.15 -0.60 -2.94
CA GLY A 432 -18.88 -0.47 -4.36
C GLY A 432 -18.65 -1.83 -5.01
N ILE A 433 -18.12 -1.82 -6.22
CA ILE A 433 -17.55 -3.03 -6.80
C ILE A 433 -16.10 -3.10 -6.32
N TYR A 434 -15.77 -4.09 -5.50
CA TYR A 434 -14.42 -4.23 -4.96
C TYR A 434 -13.46 -5.00 -5.89
N VAL A 435 -13.99 -5.94 -6.67
CA VAL A 435 -13.27 -6.69 -7.71
C VAL A 435 -14.26 -7.13 -8.79
N THR A 436 -13.79 -7.33 -10.03
CA THR A 436 -14.65 -7.76 -11.15
C THR A 436 -15.13 -9.20 -11.02
N ASN A 437 -14.29 -10.11 -10.52
CA ASN A 437 -14.60 -11.53 -10.39
C ASN A 437 -15.31 -11.92 -9.08
N TYR A 438 -16.00 -10.97 -8.44
CA TYR A 438 -16.68 -11.19 -7.15
C TYR A 438 -17.77 -12.29 -7.21
N GLN A 439 -18.30 -12.59 -8.39
CA GLN A 439 -19.35 -13.62 -8.56
C GLN A 439 -18.81 -15.04 -8.43
N PHE A 440 -17.56 -15.28 -8.85
CA PHE A 440 -16.91 -16.59 -8.74
C PHE A 440 -16.17 -16.75 -7.42
N ARG A 441 -15.86 -15.63 -6.78
CA ARG A 441 -15.06 -15.59 -5.57
C ARG A 441 -15.93 -15.79 -4.33
N MET A 442 -15.62 -16.83 -3.57
CA MET A 442 -16.30 -17.11 -2.30
C MET A 442 -15.62 -16.35 -1.15
N ASP A 443 -15.96 -15.07 -1.00
CA ASP A 443 -15.58 -14.30 0.19
C ASP A 443 -16.62 -14.50 1.32
N THR A 444 -16.19 -14.40 2.58
CA THR A 444 -17.07 -14.59 3.75
C THR A 444 -18.16 -13.54 3.85
N LEU A 445 -17.80 -12.28 3.58
CA LEU A 445 -18.68 -11.13 3.57
C LEU A 445 -18.33 -10.28 2.34
N ALA A 446 -19.33 -9.96 1.52
CA ALA A 446 -19.16 -9.04 0.41
C ALA A 446 -20.38 -8.13 0.23
N TYR A 447 -20.10 -6.85 -0.03
CA TYR A 447 -21.11 -5.82 -0.30
C TYR A 447 -20.89 -5.30 -1.72
N VAL A 448 -21.94 -5.30 -2.55
CA VAL A 448 -21.85 -4.85 -3.94
C VAL A 448 -23.03 -3.94 -4.26
N LEU A 449 -22.75 -2.72 -4.73
CA LEU A 449 -23.79 -1.79 -5.22
C LEU A 449 -24.41 -2.27 -6.54
N TYR A 450 -25.70 -2.03 -6.71
CA TYR A 450 -26.40 -2.36 -7.97
C TYR A 450 -25.93 -1.48 -9.14
N TYR A 451 -25.90 -0.16 -8.92
CA TYR A 451 -25.66 0.84 -9.95
C TYR A 451 -24.58 1.85 -9.51
N PRO A 452 -23.32 1.43 -9.38
CA PRO A 452 -22.24 2.36 -9.06
C PRO A 452 -22.00 3.30 -10.25
N GLN A 453 -21.80 4.59 -9.96
CA GLN A 453 -21.61 5.63 -10.97
C GLN A 453 -20.23 6.26 -10.87
N LYS A 454 -19.70 6.69 -12.02
CA LYS A 454 -18.48 7.50 -12.04
C LYS A 454 -18.78 8.86 -11.40
N PRO A 455 -17.92 9.37 -10.51
CA PRO A 455 -18.09 10.71 -9.97
C PRO A 455 -18.07 11.76 -11.09
N LEU A 456 -18.93 12.76 -11.01
CA LEU A 456 -18.96 13.87 -11.99
C LEU A 456 -17.72 14.77 -11.85
N VAL A 457 -17.40 15.15 -10.61
CA VAL A 457 -16.20 15.91 -10.27
C VAL A 457 -15.11 14.94 -9.87
N THR A 458 -14.00 14.93 -10.62
CA THR A 458 -12.92 13.94 -10.44
C THR A 458 -11.56 14.60 -10.38
N THR A 459 -10.65 14.01 -9.61
CA THR A 459 -9.23 14.38 -9.64
C THR A 459 -8.53 13.57 -10.74
N ARG A 460 -7.42 14.10 -11.28
CA ARG A 460 -6.60 13.35 -12.26
C ARG A 460 -6.03 12.05 -11.66
N ALA A 461 -5.73 12.05 -10.37
CA ALA A 461 -5.22 10.87 -9.66
C ALA A 461 -6.21 9.69 -9.66
N MET A 462 -7.54 9.93 -9.72
CA MET A 462 -8.54 8.87 -9.81
C MET A 462 -8.41 7.98 -11.05
N GLU A 463 -7.82 8.51 -12.13
CA GLU A 463 -7.59 7.76 -13.36
C GLU A 463 -6.52 6.68 -13.13
N HIS A 464 -5.41 7.05 -12.49
CA HIS A 464 -4.34 6.11 -12.12
C HIS A 464 -4.77 5.09 -11.07
N LEU A 465 -5.71 5.46 -10.19
CA LEU A 465 -6.30 4.56 -9.20
C LEU A 465 -7.42 3.69 -9.78
N HIS A 466 -7.70 3.75 -11.08
CA HIS A 466 -8.81 3.05 -11.74
C HIS A 466 -10.18 3.24 -11.06
N PHE A 467 -10.37 4.33 -10.32
CA PHE A 467 -11.59 4.58 -9.55
C PHE A 467 -12.79 4.84 -10.48
N ARG A 468 -12.54 5.32 -11.70
CA ARG A 468 -13.57 5.46 -12.74
C ARG A 468 -14.07 4.10 -13.24
N GLN A 469 -13.26 3.04 -13.17
CA GLN A 469 -13.66 1.70 -13.60
C GLN A 469 -14.43 0.99 -12.50
N LEU A 470 -13.98 1.12 -11.24
CA LEU A 470 -14.58 0.51 -10.06
C LEU A 470 -15.00 1.57 -9.03
N PRO A 471 -16.07 2.35 -9.30
CA PRO A 471 -16.52 3.38 -8.38
C PRO A 471 -17.23 2.81 -7.16
N ALA A 472 -17.19 3.57 -6.07
CA ALA A 472 -17.78 3.22 -4.77
C ALA A 472 -18.90 4.19 -4.33
N GLY A 473 -19.69 4.71 -5.27
CA GLY A 473 -20.75 5.67 -4.99
C GLY A 473 -21.72 5.90 -6.14
N ILE A 474 -22.70 6.78 -5.92
CA ILE A 474 -23.72 7.21 -6.88
C ILE A 474 -23.78 8.74 -6.83
N ASN A 475 -23.95 9.40 -7.98
CA ASN A 475 -24.17 10.84 -7.99
C ASN A 475 -25.60 11.14 -7.53
N ALA A 476 -25.75 11.96 -6.49
CA ALA A 476 -27.04 12.36 -5.95
C ALA A 476 -27.33 13.83 -6.27
N ILE A 477 -28.60 14.18 -6.46
CA ILE A 477 -29.05 15.57 -6.47
C ILE A 477 -29.31 15.95 -5.02
N VAL A 478 -28.54 16.90 -4.51
CA VAL A 478 -28.61 17.35 -3.11
C VAL A 478 -29.17 18.76 -3.06
N ALA A 479 -30.13 19.00 -2.15
CA ALA A 479 -30.66 20.31 -1.85
C ALA A 479 -30.32 20.66 -0.39
N ILE A 480 -29.62 21.76 -0.17
CA ILE A 480 -29.27 22.25 1.18
C ILE A 480 -30.36 23.24 1.60
N SER A 481 -31.29 22.79 2.43
CA SER A 481 -32.40 23.62 2.94
C SER A 481 -32.88 23.08 4.28
N CYS A 482 -33.32 23.95 5.18
CA CYS A 482 -34.07 23.53 6.35
C CYS A 482 -35.47 23.07 5.89
N TYR A 483 -35.81 21.79 6.09
CA TYR A 483 -37.10 21.25 5.66
C TYR A 483 -37.61 20.24 6.67
N SER A 484 -38.84 20.41 7.17
CA SER A 484 -39.55 19.50 8.06
C SER A 484 -38.88 19.14 9.41
N GLY A 485 -37.69 19.68 9.71
CA GLY A 485 -36.97 19.43 10.96
C GLY A 485 -36.24 18.07 11.03
N TYR A 486 -36.58 17.10 10.18
CA TYR A 486 -35.95 15.77 10.13
C TYR A 486 -34.53 15.74 9.53
N ASN A 487 -33.95 16.89 9.18
CA ASN A 487 -32.58 17.02 8.68
C ASN A 487 -31.67 17.82 9.63
N GLN A 488 -32.03 17.89 10.92
CA GLN A 488 -31.20 18.50 11.96
C GLN A 488 -30.14 17.50 12.49
N GLU A 489 -29.06 18.01 13.08
CA GLU A 489 -28.01 17.19 13.73
C GLU A 489 -27.42 16.07 12.84
N ASP A 490 -26.85 16.45 11.70
CA ASP A 490 -26.21 15.55 10.72
C ASP A 490 -27.11 14.46 10.10
N SER A 491 -28.43 14.58 10.28
CA SER A 491 -29.41 13.71 9.62
C SER A 491 -29.76 14.19 8.20
N VAL A 492 -30.16 13.26 7.33
CA VAL A 492 -30.51 13.54 5.93
C VAL A 492 -31.87 12.95 5.57
N ILE A 493 -32.68 13.72 4.85
CA ILE A 493 -33.96 13.26 4.29
C ILE A 493 -33.72 12.72 2.88
N MET A 494 -34.19 11.50 2.62
CA MET A 494 -34.06 10.86 1.31
C MET A 494 -35.40 10.79 0.57
N ASN A 495 -35.35 10.89 -0.76
CA ASN A 495 -36.54 10.76 -1.60
C ASN A 495 -36.94 9.29 -1.77
N GLN A 496 -38.08 8.91 -1.19
CA GLN A 496 -38.61 7.54 -1.25
C GLN A 496 -38.77 7.03 -2.70
N SER A 497 -39.30 7.86 -3.60
CA SER A 497 -39.49 7.46 -5.00
C SER A 497 -38.18 7.09 -5.71
N SER A 498 -37.05 7.68 -5.29
CA SER A 498 -35.73 7.33 -5.83
C SER A 498 -35.23 6.00 -5.26
N ILE A 499 -35.46 5.73 -3.98
CA ILE A 499 -35.14 4.45 -3.33
C ILE A 499 -35.94 3.30 -3.98
N ASP A 500 -37.21 3.53 -4.27
CA ASP A 500 -38.09 2.56 -4.93
C ASP A 500 -37.58 2.19 -6.33
N ARG A 501 -36.97 3.15 -7.05
CA ARG A 501 -36.30 2.94 -8.34
C ARG A 501 -34.91 2.30 -8.24
N GLY A 502 -34.41 2.06 -7.03
CA GLY A 502 -33.15 1.36 -6.82
C GLY A 502 -31.97 2.24 -6.41
N PHE A 503 -32.20 3.49 -6.00
CA PHE A 503 -31.15 4.36 -5.44
C PHE A 503 -30.49 3.69 -4.22
N PHE A 504 -29.16 3.60 -4.24
CA PHE A 504 -28.32 2.95 -3.23
C PHE A 504 -28.68 1.50 -2.84
N ARG A 505 -29.41 0.76 -3.69
CA ARG A 505 -29.62 -0.68 -3.45
C ARG A 505 -28.27 -1.42 -3.53
N SER A 506 -28.04 -2.29 -2.56
CA SER A 506 -26.84 -3.12 -2.46
C SER A 506 -27.19 -4.59 -2.28
N LEU A 507 -26.23 -5.44 -2.64
CA LEU A 507 -26.26 -6.87 -2.45
C LEU A 507 -25.31 -7.23 -1.32
N PHE A 508 -25.83 -8.03 -0.40
CA PHE A 508 -25.03 -8.64 0.65
C PHE A 508 -24.86 -10.12 0.33
N PHE A 509 -23.61 -10.57 0.31
CA PHE A 509 -23.25 -11.99 0.25
C PHE A 509 -22.65 -12.39 1.59
N GLY A 510 -23.23 -13.41 2.22
CA GLY A 510 -22.70 -14.03 3.43
C GLY A 510 -22.47 -15.51 3.20
N LEU A 511 -21.21 -15.94 3.29
CA LEU A 511 -20.82 -17.35 3.22
C LEU A 511 -20.56 -17.87 4.63
N THR A 512 -21.13 -19.03 4.95
CA THR A 512 -20.83 -19.75 6.19
C THR A 512 -20.10 -21.05 5.84
N GLU A 513 -18.86 -21.19 6.31
CA GLU A 513 -18.09 -22.43 6.14
C GLU A 513 -18.32 -23.34 7.37
N MET A 514 -18.77 -24.56 7.14
CA MET A 514 -18.89 -25.58 8.19
C MET A 514 -17.95 -26.75 7.89
N ARG A 515 -16.91 -26.91 8.71
CA ARG A 515 -16.01 -28.06 8.60
C ARG A 515 -16.48 -29.20 9.50
N ARG A 516 -17.03 -30.25 8.89
CA ARG A 516 -17.27 -31.52 9.56
C ARG A 516 -16.19 -32.51 9.15
N LYS A 517 -15.31 -32.88 10.09
CA LYS A 517 -14.32 -33.93 9.84
C LYS A 517 -15.00 -35.30 10.00
N MET A 518 -15.22 -36.01 8.89
CA MET A 518 -15.54 -37.44 8.90
C MET A 518 -14.28 -38.23 8.51
N GLY A 519 -13.50 -38.66 9.50
CA GLY A 519 -12.29 -39.46 9.28
C GLY A 519 -11.15 -38.72 8.57
N ALA A 520 -10.34 -39.45 7.79
CA ALA A 520 -9.15 -38.94 7.10
C ALA A 520 -9.43 -38.27 5.75
N LEU A 521 -10.63 -38.45 5.17
CA LEU A 521 -11.02 -37.83 3.90
C LEU A 521 -11.76 -36.50 4.17
N VAL A 522 -11.14 -35.40 3.76
CA VAL A 522 -11.82 -34.10 3.70
C VAL A 522 -12.59 -34.07 2.38
N LYS A 523 -13.91 -34.27 2.45
CA LYS A 523 -14.80 -34.14 1.29
C LYS A 523 -15.55 -32.82 1.44
N GLU A 524 -15.30 -31.88 0.54
CA GLU A 524 -16.04 -30.61 0.45
C GLU A 524 -17.39 -30.90 -0.23
N HIS A 525 -18.49 -30.54 0.43
CA HIS A 525 -19.83 -30.68 -0.12
C HIS A 525 -20.51 -29.32 -0.12
N PHE A 526 -20.95 -28.88 -1.30
CA PHE A 526 -21.75 -27.68 -1.48
C PHE A 526 -23.23 -28.09 -1.48
N GLY A 527 -24.05 -27.35 -0.74
CA GLY A 527 -25.47 -27.65 -0.63
C GLY A 527 -26.19 -26.60 0.21
N ARG A 528 -27.52 -26.66 0.22
CA ARG A 528 -28.33 -25.76 1.05
C ARG A 528 -28.05 -26.00 2.54
N PRO A 529 -27.89 -24.94 3.35
CA PRO A 529 -27.68 -25.10 4.78
C PRO A 529 -28.88 -25.76 5.47
N ASP A 530 -28.61 -26.71 6.36
CA ASP A 530 -29.67 -27.35 7.15
C ASP A 530 -30.28 -26.35 8.15
N ARG A 531 -31.61 -26.15 8.06
CA ARG A 531 -32.34 -25.18 8.89
C ARG A 531 -32.19 -25.47 10.40
N ALA A 532 -32.07 -26.72 10.79
CA ALA A 532 -31.90 -27.12 12.20
C ALA A 532 -30.56 -26.67 12.81
N VAL A 533 -29.51 -26.56 11.97
CA VAL A 533 -28.15 -26.20 12.41
C VAL A 533 -27.92 -24.68 12.31
N THR A 534 -28.57 -24.01 11.35
CA THR A 534 -28.38 -22.56 11.08
C THR A 534 -29.24 -21.63 11.95
N MET A 535 -30.31 -22.12 12.57
CA MET A 535 -31.24 -21.30 13.39
C MET A 535 -30.57 -20.59 14.58
N CYS A 536 -29.48 -21.13 15.13
CA CYS A 536 -28.79 -20.50 16.28
C CYS A 536 -27.89 -19.30 15.90
N PHE A 537 -27.43 -19.18 14.65
CA PHE A 537 -26.45 -18.16 14.26
C PHE A 537 -27.10 -16.96 13.55
N TRP A 538 -28.13 -17.21 12.74
CA TRP A 538 -28.72 -16.18 11.86
C TRP A 538 -29.85 -15.35 12.51
N CYS A 539 -30.50 -15.86 13.55
CA CYS A 539 -31.60 -15.17 14.25
C CYS A 539 -31.17 -13.85 14.93
N ARG A 540 -29.86 -13.63 15.16
CA ARG A 540 -29.34 -12.42 15.82
C ARG A 540 -29.03 -11.24 14.90
N VAL A 541 -28.89 -11.43 13.58
CA VAL A 541 -28.34 -10.38 12.70
C VAL A 541 -29.35 -9.89 11.66
N CYS A 542 -30.15 -10.76 11.06
CA CYS A 542 -31.19 -10.39 10.11
C CYS A 542 -32.35 -11.38 10.28
N GLY A 543 -33.54 -10.90 10.65
CA GLY A 543 -34.73 -11.74 10.77
C GLY A 543 -34.96 -12.62 9.54
N HIS A 544 -35.45 -13.85 9.78
CA HIS A 544 -35.87 -14.87 8.79
C HIS A 544 -35.22 -14.77 7.39
N GLY A 545 -34.00 -15.29 7.25
CA GLY A 545 -33.38 -15.48 5.94
C GLY A 545 -34.14 -16.50 5.09
N SER A 546 -34.71 -16.10 3.96
CA SER A 546 -35.35 -17.02 3.01
C SER A 546 -34.30 -17.71 2.13
N TYR A 547 -34.02 -19.00 2.40
CA TYR A 547 -33.13 -19.83 1.57
C TYR A 547 -33.79 -20.39 0.30
N GLU A 548 -35.02 -19.97 0.00
CA GLU A 548 -35.81 -20.42 -1.16
C GLU A 548 -35.18 -20.05 -2.51
N LYS A 549 -34.22 -19.13 -2.51
CA LYS A 549 -33.59 -18.56 -3.71
C LYS A 549 -32.23 -19.21 -4.05
N LEU A 550 -31.80 -20.22 -3.30
CA LEU A 550 -30.58 -20.99 -3.58
C LEU A 550 -30.95 -22.21 -4.43
N ASP A 551 -30.12 -22.59 -5.39
CA ASP A 551 -30.28 -23.87 -6.10
C ASP A 551 -29.92 -25.05 -5.18
N ASP A 552 -30.09 -26.27 -5.67
CA ASP A 552 -29.82 -27.50 -4.90
C ASP A 552 -28.33 -27.64 -4.53
N ASP A 553 -27.45 -27.04 -5.34
CA ASP A 553 -26.00 -26.92 -5.09
C ASP A 553 -25.66 -25.90 -3.99
N GLY A 554 -26.65 -25.23 -3.40
CA GLY A 554 -26.46 -24.19 -2.38
C GLY A 554 -25.93 -22.86 -2.92
N LEU A 555 -25.75 -22.75 -4.24
CA LEU A 555 -25.36 -21.53 -4.94
C LEU A 555 -26.58 -20.75 -5.40
N ALA A 556 -26.48 -19.41 -5.39
CA ALA A 556 -27.51 -18.58 -6.02
C ALA A 556 -27.36 -18.67 -7.55
N PRO A 557 -28.45 -18.95 -8.31
CA PRO A 557 -28.37 -19.06 -9.76
C PRO A 557 -27.85 -17.77 -10.41
N PRO A 558 -27.02 -17.84 -11.47
CA PRO A 558 -26.66 -16.68 -12.29
C PRO A 558 -27.86 -16.06 -13.02
N VAL A 559 -29.04 -16.70 -12.96
CA VAL A 559 -30.36 -16.23 -13.47
C VAL A 559 -30.92 -15.04 -12.64
N ARG A 560 -30.04 -14.20 -12.10
CA ARG A 560 -30.38 -12.87 -11.56
C ARG A 560 -30.89 -11.91 -12.65
N ILE A 561 -30.73 -12.28 -13.92
CA ILE A 561 -31.27 -11.60 -15.09
C ILE A 561 -32.80 -11.50 -14.99
N LYS A 562 -33.53 -12.55 -14.55
CA LYS A 562 -35.00 -12.51 -14.47
C LYS A 562 -35.50 -11.50 -13.41
N PHE A 563 -34.87 -11.45 -12.24
CA PHE A 563 -35.22 -10.49 -11.19
C PHE A 563 -34.80 -9.04 -11.52
N ARG A 564 -33.66 -8.85 -12.22
CA ARG A 564 -33.19 -7.53 -12.68
C ARG A 564 -33.98 -6.98 -13.87
N LEU A 565 -34.38 -7.84 -14.82
CA LEU A 565 -35.08 -7.43 -16.04
C LEU A 565 -36.59 -7.54 -15.96
N PHE A 566 -37.18 -8.28 -15.03
CA PHE A 566 -38.63 -8.53 -15.01
C PHE A 566 -39.31 -8.01 -13.74
N ASP A 567 -38.83 -8.41 -12.55
CA ASP A 567 -39.52 -8.09 -11.29
C ASP A 567 -39.16 -6.69 -10.72
N GLN A 568 -38.02 -6.12 -11.09
CA GLN A 568 -37.60 -4.76 -10.68
C GLN A 568 -37.66 -3.71 -11.82
N SER A 569 -37.97 -4.13 -13.04
CA SER A 569 -38.15 -3.22 -14.17
C SER A 569 -39.55 -2.61 -14.15
N ASP A 570 -39.69 -1.35 -14.57
CA ASP A 570 -41.00 -0.73 -14.76
C ASP A 570 -41.87 -1.61 -15.68
N ALA A 571 -42.99 -2.10 -15.15
CA ALA A 571 -43.95 -2.90 -15.90
C ALA A 571 -44.66 -2.00 -16.92
N TYR A 572 -44.43 -2.26 -18.21
CA TYR A 572 -45.07 -1.55 -19.31
C TYR A 572 -46.22 -2.39 -19.88
N ARG A 573 -47.39 -1.76 -20.00
CA ARG A 573 -48.61 -2.40 -20.51
C ARG A 573 -48.64 -2.29 -22.02
N VAL A 574 -48.69 -3.43 -22.71
CA VAL A 574 -48.75 -3.50 -24.18
C VAL A 574 -49.96 -4.32 -24.61
N HIS A 575 -50.59 -3.90 -25.68
CA HIS A 575 -51.65 -4.65 -26.34
C HIS A 575 -51.06 -5.44 -27.51
N VAL A 576 -51.29 -6.75 -27.55
CA VAL A 576 -50.71 -7.66 -28.52
C VAL A 576 -51.83 -8.39 -29.24
N CYS A 577 -51.76 -8.48 -30.57
CA CYS A 577 -52.73 -9.24 -31.34
C CYS A 577 -52.45 -10.74 -31.22
N GLU A 578 -53.47 -11.52 -30.88
CA GLU A 578 -53.33 -12.97 -30.66
C GLU A 578 -53.05 -13.74 -31.96
N SER A 579 -53.52 -13.26 -33.11
CA SER A 579 -53.36 -13.94 -34.39
C SER A 579 -51.97 -13.77 -35.01
N CYS A 580 -51.32 -12.62 -34.80
CA CYS A 580 -50.03 -12.32 -35.44
C CYS A 580 -48.88 -12.03 -34.45
N GLY A 581 -49.17 -11.93 -33.15
CA GLY A 581 -48.18 -11.66 -32.10
C GLY A 581 -47.56 -10.26 -32.13
N LEU A 582 -48.07 -9.35 -32.98
CA LEU A 582 -47.55 -7.98 -33.10
C LEU A 582 -48.19 -7.06 -32.08
N ILE A 583 -47.45 -6.01 -31.71
CA ILE A 583 -47.95 -4.93 -30.87
C ILE A 583 -49.05 -4.17 -31.64
N ALA A 584 -50.26 -4.15 -31.07
CA ALA A 584 -51.41 -3.45 -31.62
C ALA A 584 -51.42 -1.99 -31.16
N ILE A 585 -51.97 -1.11 -32.01
CA ILE A 585 -52.19 0.30 -31.66
C ILE A 585 -53.47 0.38 -30.86
N ALA A 586 -53.35 0.83 -29.61
CA ALA A 586 -54.47 1.02 -28.70
C ALA A 586 -54.74 2.51 -28.49
N ASN A 587 -55.98 2.94 -28.76
CA ASN A 587 -56.43 4.28 -28.39
C ASN A 587 -57.39 4.17 -27.20
N LEU A 588 -56.84 4.30 -25.99
CA LEU A 588 -57.57 4.15 -24.72
C LEU A 588 -58.74 5.14 -24.56
N LYS A 589 -58.68 6.33 -25.20
CA LYS A 589 -59.75 7.33 -25.12
C LYS A 589 -60.99 6.95 -25.92
N LYS A 590 -60.82 6.20 -27.02
CA LYS A 590 -61.91 5.78 -27.92
C LYS A 590 -62.20 4.28 -27.82
N ASN A 591 -61.52 3.58 -26.91
CA ASN A 591 -61.57 2.13 -26.73
C ASN A 591 -61.42 1.33 -28.05
N SER A 592 -60.61 1.85 -28.97
CA SER A 592 -60.38 1.25 -30.29
C SER A 592 -58.99 0.62 -30.36
N PHE A 593 -58.92 -0.62 -30.80
CA PHE A 593 -57.69 -1.38 -30.95
C PHE A 593 -57.54 -1.83 -32.40
N GLU A 594 -56.36 -1.66 -32.98
CA GLU A 594 -56.10 -2.03 -34.37
C GLU A 594 -54.69 -2.60 -34.54
N CYS A 595 -54.60 -3.80 -35.11
CA CYS A 595 -53.34 -4.38 -35.52
C CYS A 595 -53.05 -4.06 -37.00
N ARG A 596 -51.90 -3.44 -37.30
CA ARG A 596 -51.53 -3.12 -38.71
C ARG A 596 -51.21 -4.34 -39.56
N GLY A 597 -50.73 -5.44 -38.95
CA GLY A 597 -50.32 -6.64 -39.68
C GLY A 597 -51.50 -7.45 -40.22
N CYS A 598 -52.48 -7.75 -39.37
CA CYS A 598 -53.64 -8.59 -39.72
C CYS A 598 -54.96 -7.81 -39.84
N LYS A 599 -54.95 -6.48 -39.65
CA LYS A 599 -56.16 -5.63 -39.57
C LYS A 599 -57.20 -6.10 -38.55
N ASN A 600 -56.80 -6.94 -37.60
CA ASN A 600 -57.68 -7.45 -36.55
C ASN A 600 -57.96 -6.36 -35.51
N LYS A 601 -59.21 -6.29 -35.06
CA LYS A 601 -59.73 -5.33 -34.06
C LYS A 601 -60.34 -6.01 -32.84
N THR A 602 -60.57 -7.33 -32.88
CA THR A 602 -61.29 -8.08 -31.84
C THR A 602 -60.36 -8.87 -30.92
N ASP A 603 -59.31 -9.52 -31.45
CA ASP A 603 -58.50 -10.48 -30.67
C ASP A 603 -57.18 -9.86 -30.21
N ILE A 604 -57.28 -8.96 -29.23
CA ILE A 604 -56.15 -8.20 -28.70
C ILE A 604 -56.04 -8.44 -27.19
N VAL A 605 -54.93 -9.08 -26.80
CA VAL A 605 -54.63 -9.45 -25.42
C VAL A 605 -53.71 -8.40 -24.80
N GLN A 606 -53.96 -8.08 -23.54
CA GLN A 606 -53.10 -7.20 -22.77
C GLN A 606 -51.97 -8.00 -22.11
N VAL A 607 -50.72 -7.63 -22.42
CA VAL A 607 -49.51 -8.28 -21.89
C VAL A 607 -48.71 -7.25 -21.11
N HIS A 608 -48.12 -7.68 -20.00
CA HIS A 608 -47.21 -6.86 -19.21
C HIS A 608 -45.79 -7.27 -19.55
N ILE A 609 -44.98 -6.33 -20.04
CA ILE A 609 -43.58 -6.55 -20.38
C ILE A 609 -42.69 -5.54 -19.66
N PRO A 610 -41.42 -5.86 -19.40
CA PRO A 610 -40.45 -4.88 -18.92
C PRO A 610 -40.29 -3.71 -19.88
N TYR A 611 -40.17 -2.48 -19.38
CA TYR A 611 -39.92 -1.31 -20.22
C TYR A 611 -38.66 -1.45 -21.09
N ALA A 612 -37.62 -2.09 -20.58
CA ALA A 612 -36.40 -2.40 -21.35
C ALA A 612 -36.67 -3.31 -22.56
N CYS A 613 -37.60 -4.26 -22.44
CA CYS A 613 -38.02 -5.15 -23.51
C CYS A 613 -38.75 -4.37 -24.63
N LYS A 614 -39.58 -3.39 -24.24
CA LYS A 614 -40.24 -2.49 -25.19
C LYS A 614 -39.23 -1.68 -26.02
N LEU A 615 -38.16 -1.16 -25.40
CA LEU A 615 -37.10 -0.45 -26.12
C LEU A 615 -36.36 -1.38 -27.09
N LEU A 616 -36.01 -2.60 -26.65
CA LEU A 616 -35.40 -3.60 -27.50
C LEU A 616 -36.25 -3.92 -28.73
N PHE A 617 -37.57 -4.08 -28.56
CA PHE A 617 -38.47 -4.31 -29.69
C PHE A 617 -38.52 -3.12 -30.65
N GLN A 618 -38.44 -1.88 -30.15
CA GLN A 618 -38.39 -0.70 -31.02
C GLN A 618 -37.08 -0.64 -31.81
N GLU A 619 -35.94 -0.96 -31.19
CA GLU A 619 -34.65 -1.05 -31.89
C GLU A 619 -34.66 -2.17 -32.94
N LEU A 620 -35.16 -3.37 -32.60
CA LEU A 620 -35.30 -4.47 -33.57
C LEU A 620 -36.22 -4.10 -34.74
N MET A 621 -37.35 -3.45 -34.47
CA MET A 621 -38.25 -2.95 -35.51
C MET A 621 -37.59 -1.89 -36.40
N SER A 622 -36.68 -1.07 -35.84
CA SER A 622 -35.88 -0.10 -36.62
C SER A 622 -34.90 -0.80 -37.56
N MET A 623 -34.41 -1.99 -37.17
CA MET A 623 -33.58 -2.88 -38.00
C MET A 623 -34.40 -3.80 -38.93
N ALA A 624 -35.69 -3.50 -39.14
CA ALA A 624 -36.63 -4.30 -39.93
C ALA A 624 -36.86 -5.73 -39.42
N ILE A 625 -36.53 -6.02 -38.16
CA ILE A 625 -36.84 -7.28 -37.48
C ILE A 625 -38.16 -7.10 -36.72
N ALA A 626 -39.19 -7.86 -37.07
CA ALA A 626 -40.51 -7.78 -36.45
C ALA A 626 -40.68 -8.84 -35.34
N PRO A 627 -40.42 -8.51 -34.06
CA PRO A 627 -40.59 -9.47 -32.97
C PRO A 627 -42.08 -9.82 -32.79
N ARG A 628 -42.37 -11.12 -32.62
CA ARG A 628 -43.73 -11.64 -32.38
C ARG A 628 -43.83 -12.24 -30.97
N MET A 629 -44.82 -11.82 -30.21
CA MET A 629 -45.12 -12.34 -28.88
C MET A 629 -46.23 -13.40 -28.97
N LEU A 630 -45.92 -14.61 -28.50
CA LEU A 630 -46.88 -15.71 -28.44
C LEU A 630 -47.53 -15.73 -27.05
N THR A 631 -48.87 -15.68 -27.01
CA THR A 631 -49.66 -15.59 -25.78
C THR A 631 -50.27 -16.92 -25.33
N LYS A 632 -50.10 -18.02 -26.08
CA LYS A 632 -50.60 -19.37 -25.74
C LYS A 632 -49.50 -20.28 -25.20
N ASP A 633 -49.76 -20.94 -24.08
CA ASP A 633 -48.95 -22.05 -23.59
C ASP A 633 -49.03 -23.25 -24.54
N LEU A 634 -47.88 -23.83 -24.90
CA LEU A 634 -47.75 -25.14 -25.57
C LEU A 634 -48.28 -26.25 -24.66
N LYS A 635 -49.60 -26.49 -24.66
CA LYS A 635 -50.19 -27.73 -24.13
C LYS A 635 -50.05 -28.84 -25.18
N SER A 636 -48.96 -29.61 -25.14
CA SER A 636 -48.92 -31.06 -25.43
C SER A 636 -47.48 -31.60 -25.58
N ALA A 637 -46.87 -31.99 -24.45
CA ALA A 637 -46.04 -33.20 -24.35
C ALA A 637 -45.96 -33.61 -22.86
N LYS A 638 -46.87 -34.51 -22.48
CA LYS A 638 -46.92 -35.32 -21.23
C LYS A 638 -46.44 -34.65 -19.92
N GLY A 639 -47.43 -34.20 -19.15
CA GLY A 639 -47.51 -34.45 -17.70
C GLY A 639 -46.48 -33.81 -16.77
N ARG A 640 -46.69 -32.54 -16.40
CA ARG A 640 -46.33 -32.01 -15.07
C ARG A 640 -47.15 -30.74 -14.77
N LYS A 641 -47.81 -30.71 -13.61
CA LYS A 641 -48.48 -29.53 -13.05
C LYS A 641 -47.42 -28.54 -12.54
N SER A 642 -47.46 -27.28 -12.96
CA SER A 642 -47.33 -26.07 -12.11
C SER A 642 -47.18 -24.79 -12.94
N GLY A 643 -47.91 -23.75 -12.53
CA GLY A 643 -47.43 -22.38 -12.28
C GLY A 643 -46.73 -21.56 -13.38
N ALA A 644 -47.35 -20.42 -13.68
CA ALA A 644 -46.79 -19.23 -14.34
C ALA A 644 -46.53 -19.33 -15.86
N SER A 645 -47.39 -18.63 -16.61
CA SER A 645 -47.22 -18.30 -18.02
C SER A 645 -45.84 -17.72 -18.28
N SER A 646 -45.03 -18.41 -19.07
CA SER A 646 -43.67 -18.00 -19.45
C SER A 646 -43.64 -17.65 -20.93
N LEU A 647 -43.14 -16.45 -21.24
CA LEU A 647 -42.88 -16.00 -22.60
C LEU A 647 -41.68 -16.77 -23.17
N VAL A 648 -41.92 -17.61 -24.17
CA VAL A 648 -40.88 -18.26 -24.97
C VAL A 648 -40.56 -17.36 -26.15
N PHE A 649 -39.30 -16.90 -26.25
CA PHE A 649 -38.79 -16.23 -27.44
C PHE A 649 -38.29 -17.29 -28.42
N SER A 650 -38.89 -17.34 -29.62
CA SER A 650 -38.43 -18.12 -30.77
C SER A 650 -37.72 -17.22 -31.77
#